data_AF-A0AAU0YQ70-F1
#
_entry.id   AF-A0AAU0YQ70-F1
#
_cell.length_a   1.000
_cell.length_b   1.000
_cell.length_c   1.000
_cell.angle_alpha   90.00
_cell.angle_beta   90.00
_cell.angle_gamma   90.00
#
_symmetry.space_group_name_H-M   'P 1'
#
loop_
_entity.id
_entity.type
_entity.pdbx_description
1 polymer ?
#
loop_
_entity_poly.entity_id
_entity_poly.type
_entity_poly.pdbx_seq_one_letter_code
_entity_poly.pdbx_strand_id
1 'polypeptide(L)'
;MPGPAELPRAPRLTLHLLGGFAAVRDDGVEIPRRWRRSTAQTLVKLLAVAPELRRHREEVMDLLWPDAPMDAAVRNLRVTLHAARHALEPELAPRVPSSYLVAEGDLLFLAPDRVRIDADEVEKTARHALAAGDADALAAALSALQRELLPEDRFADWAGERRRRIEVLREQLVPALAERLLADGRTDDAVAVLRNAVDRSPADEVLNLLLARVWCDMGRPRQAIRQYHACREALADELGVRPGAELEAMHRTALAALDALGTAPLSRIPSEPAPLPPAIRRPERLPLFGRERPLALLAQHASGTGGNTPLVVVRGEAGIGKTRLVAEAARLAAAQGVCVLWGTSHEAEGQTPYGVFADALDGHLAGCSAAERSRVSAEHIGLAALLPSLGGGPPAAASPEEERARLFRAVAGVLTDLAASRPVLVVLDDLHAADPGSLSLLHHLVRTTQARRWRFIATCRDDSLEPGDARRQVLDGILRQRMAVEIDLLRLSRADCAGLAAAAAGFGGRAEDRRTASRIFQLSLGNPLFALELTNSPQADLERMGPRRRTTAEPHADAVPDSIRRLIGGRLARLPADARRALAALSVAGGTAVSLAELESIASAGLHPSLEGPEVTAALDAATGSGIVEERDVVVGGRPVLGYAFRHPLVRLACAEQLSRAARRRLHQAYADTALRLRPEAVDTIAFHMTVADDARAPDFLRAAADRAAALCANDSACDYYRELVAHLEPADRAAAAEARLAWGEVLRRAARYPEAEEVLRRALGDLTSSADDAGALRTAVCLAEVLGRAGRPLEGLDVLRDAPAHGRSPAADRAALHLAVGGLNFYAGHYDETMAALRRAELETARLPDSGRDPLLSRLFTIRAASLLVSGQVRESRETAERALRTAERTGDAALLSSALSVVGELAREEGRSEAARDCARRAVSIARRTGDPTVLAFDQSNLAGAELLVGDRERATALANAAVRLARSLGTSWVLPYALVGLAEVELRCGRLAQADTALRECADAVSLARDPQVLDGMRRLTEELAAARAAQPPTTSQQR
;
A
#
# COMPACT_ATOMS: atom_id res chain seq x y z
N MET A 1 69.22 60.38 31.31
CA MET A 1 68.62 59.04 31.20
C MET A 1 67.19 59.20 30.70
N PRO A 2 66.94 59.15 29.38
CA PRO A 2 65.59 59.00 28.87
C PRO A 2 65.14 57.55 29.10
N GLY A 3 63.95 57.38 29.69
CA GLY A 3 63.32 56.07 29.88
C GLY A 3 63.02 55.39 28.53
N PRO A 4 62.89 54.05 28.52
CA PRO A 4 62.70 53.29 27.30
C PRO A 4 61.42 53.74 26.59
N ALA A 5 61.57 54.14 25.32
CA ALA A 5 60.47 54.43 24.42
C ALA A 5 59.50 53.24 24.41
N GLU A 6 58.23 53.48 24.74
CA GLU A 6 57.16 52.50 24.59
C GLU A 6 57.14 52.04 23.13
N LEU A 7 57.46 50.76 22.90
CA LEU A 7 57.28 50.12 21.61
C LEU A 7 55.81 50.30 21.19
N PRO A 8 55.53 50.69 19.93
CA PRO A 8 54.15 50.83 19.46
C PRO A 8 53.44 49.49 19.69
N ARG A 9 52.33 49.56 20.42
CA ARG A 9 51.47 48.40 20.70
C ARG A 9 51.04 47.80 19.36
N ALA A 10 51.37 46.53 19.11
CA ALA A 10 50.91 45.82 17.93
C ALA A 10 49.38 45.98 17.76
N PRO A 11 48.89 46.17 16.52
CA PRO A 11 47.46 46.30 16.24
C PRO A 11 46.69 45.07 16.68
N ARG A 12 45.35 45.11 16.71
CA ARG A 12 44.57 43.90 17.01
C ARG A 12 44.46 43.02 15.77
N LEU A 13 44.40 41.72 16.03
CA LEU A 13 44.22 40.67 15.04
C LEU A 13 42.84 40.05 15.23
N THR A 14 42.02 40.02 14.19
CA THR A 14 40.76 39.28 14.16
C THR A 14 40.93 38.03 13.32
N LEU A 15 40.64 36.87 13.93
CA LEU A 15 40.58 35.59 13.25
C LEU A 15 39.12 35.26 12.95
N HIS A 16 38.82 35.10 11.66
CA HIS A 16 37.55 34.62 11.17
C HIS A 16 37.59 33.11 11.03
N LEU A 17 36.73 32.42 11.75
CA LEU A 17 36.57 30.97 11.70
C LEU A 17 35.22 30.57 11.07
N LEU A 18 34.22 31.46 11.09
CA LEU A 18 32.89 31.19 10.53
C LEU A 18 32.83 31.56 9.04
N GLY A 19 32.54 30.58 8.19
CA GLY A 19 32.44 30.76 6.73
C GLY A 19 33.78 30.68 5.98
N GLY A 20 34.85 30.23 6.66
CA GLY A 20 36.19 30.07 6.11
C GLY A 20 37.25 30.78 6.92
N PHE A 21 38.48 30.24 6.94
CA PHE A 21 39.56 30.84 7.71
C PHE A 21 40.12 32.11 7.07
N ALA A 22 40.11 33.22 7.82
CA ALA A 22 40.83 34.44 7.45
C ALA A 22 41.41 35.12 8.69
N ALA A 23 42.49 35.89 8.50
CA ALA A 23 43.10 36.70 9.53
C ALA A 23 43.16 38.15 9.04
N VAL A 24 42.68 39.09 9.84
CA VAL A 24 42.62 40.51 9.48
C VAL A 24 43.22 41.32 10.62
N ARG A 25 44.11 42.25 10.29
CA ARG A 25 44.67 43.20 11.25
C ARG A 25 44.03 44.56 11.11
N ASP A 26 43.84 45.24 12.24
CA ASP A 26 43.20 46.55 12.30
C ASP A 26 44.01 47.65 11.59
N ASP A 27 45.31 47.46 11.39
CA ASP A 27 46.19 48.39 10.67
C ASP A 27 46.15 48.23 9.15
N GLY A 28 45.32 47.31 8.62
CA GLY A 28 45.13 47.10 7.19
C GLY A 28 46.23 46.29 6.51
N VAL A 29 47.19 45.72 7.25
CA VAL A 29 48.19 44.81 6.70
C VAL A 29 47.50 43.55 6.17
N GLU A 30 47.66 43.28 4.87
CA GLU A 30 47.05 42.12 4.22
C GLU A 30 47.75 40.83 4.67
N ILE A 31 47.01 39.95 5.36
CA ILE A 31 47.46 38.59 5.65
C ILE A 31 46.93 37.67 4.54
N PRO A 32 47.80 37.00 3.78
CA PRO A 32 47.37 36.10 2.71
C PRO A 32 46.44 35.00 3.22
N ARG A 33 45.38 34.68 2.46
CA ARG A 33 44.48 33.56 2.76
C ARG A 33 45.15 32.19 2.67
N ARG A 34 46.22 32.07 1.87
CA ARG A 34 47.03 30.84 1.73
C ARG A 34 48.43 31.10 2.26
N TRP A 35 48.82 30.35 3.29
CA TRP A 35 50.14 30.50 3.91
C TRP A 35 51.15 29.61 3.21
N ARG A 36 52.44 30.00 3.26
CA ARG A 36 53.53 29.20 2.66
C ARG A 36 53.60 27.77 3.17
N ARG A 37 53.13 27.54 4.41
CA ARG A 37 52.94 26.21 4.99
C ARG A 37 51.52 26.09 5.52
N SER A 38 50.81 25.06 5.05
CA SER A 38 49.46 24.73 5.55
C SER A 38 49.47 24.41 7.04
N THR A 39 50.48 23.69 7.53
CA THR A 39 50.61 23.36 8.97
C THR A 39 50.71 24.58 9.87
N ALA A 40 51.25 25.70 9.38
CA ALA A 40 51.31 26.95 10.14
C ALA A 40 49.92 27.58 10.30
N GLN A 41 49.10 27.48 9.26
CA GLN A 41 47.71 27.91 9.28
C GLN A 41 46.88 27.00 10.21
N THR A 42 47.09 25.68 10.13
CA THR A 42 46.45 24.70 11.02
C THR A 42 46.80 24.92 12.49
N LEU A 43 48.07 25.25 12.81
CA LEU A 43 48.48 25.59 14.18
C LEU A 43 47.66 26.75 14.76
N VAL A 44 47.44 27.80 13.97
CA VAL A 44 46.68 28.97 14.42
C VAL A 44 45.19 28.63 14.57
N LYS A 45 44.61 27.86 13.64
CA LYS A 45 43.24 27.35 13.76
C LYS A 45 43.05 26.50 15.01
N LEU A 46 44.00 25.59 15.29
CA LEU A 46 43.98 24.67 16.42
C LEU A 46 43.99 25.44 17.76
N LEU A 47 44.82 26.49 17.86
CA LEU A 47 44.81 27.38 19.02
C LEU A 47 43.52 28.22 19.09
N ALA A 48 43.01 28.71 17.95
CA ALA A 48 41.83 29.55 17.89
C ALA A 48 40.53 28.84 18.31
N VAL A 49 40.45 27.50 18.16
CA VAL A 49 39.31 26.71 18.66
C VAL A 49 39.54 26.15 20.06
N ALA A 50 40.75 26.27 20.61
CA ALA A 50 41.10 25.75 21.93
C ALA A 50 40.50 26.61 23.05
N PRO A 51 40.14 26.00 24.19
CA PRO A 51 39.81 26.75 25.40
C PRO A 51 40.94 27.72 25.77
N GLU A 52 40.58 28.96 26.11
CA GLU A 52 41.52 30.03 26.50
C GLU A 52 42.63 30.30 25.46
N LEU A 53 42.41 29.90 24.21
CA LEU A 53 43.32 30.06 23.09
C LEU A 53 44.71 29.44 23.31
N ARG A 54 44.81 28.41 24.16
CA ARG A 54 46.08 27.80 24.58
C ARG A 54 46.08 26.28 24.47
N ARG A 55 47.25 25.71 24.16
CA ARG A 55 47.49 24.25 24.09
C ARG A 55 48.90 23.90 24.52
N HIS A 56 49.07 22.67 25.00
CA HIS A 56 50.39 22.12 25.29
C HIS A 56 51.15 21.80 24.00
N ARG A 57 52.48 21.94 24.00
CA ARG A 57 53.32 21.66 22.83
C ARG A 57 53.20 20.21 22.39
N GLU A 58 53.12 19.27 23.33
CA GLU A 58 52.96 17.85 23.04
C GLU A 58 51.62 17.56 22.36
N GLU A 59 50.50 18.11 22.87
CA GLU A 59 49.19 17.99 22.20
C GLU A 59 49.20 18.53 20.76
N VAL A 60 49.87 19.66 20.53
CA VAL A 60 50.01 20.23 19.19
C VAL A 60 50.85 19.34 18.27
N MET A 61 51.90 18.72 18.81
CA MET A 61 52.73 17.77 18.05
C MET A 61 51.94 16.53 17.67
N ASP A 62 51.21 15.94 18.61
CA ASP A 62 50.40 14.74 18.38
C ASP A 62 49.26 14.99 17.38
N LEU A 63 48.63 16.17 17.42
CA LEU A 63 47.55 16.52 16.49
C LEU A 63 48.03 16.85 15.07
N LEU A 64 49.21 17.46 14.91
CA LEU A 64 49.73 17.84 13.60
C LEU A 64 50.58 16.74 12.94
N TRP A 65 51.25 15.91 13.74
CA TRP A 65 52.19 14.89 13.29
C TRP A 65 52.12 13.61 14.17
N PRO A 66 50.99 12.89 14.19
CA PRO A 66 50.79 11.74 15.09
C PRO A 66 51.79 10.60 14.88
N ASP A 67 52.27 10.41 13.65
CA ASP A 67 53.19 9.32 13.29
C ASP A 67 54.68 9.72 13.31
N ALA A 68 54.99 10.98 13.69
CA ALA A 68 56.36 11.46 13.67
C ALA A 68 57.09 11.10 14.97
N PRO A 69 58.36 10.64 14.90
CA PRO A 69 59.21 10.52 16.09
C PRO A 69 59.32 11.84 16.84
N MET A 70 59.38 11.81 18.17
CA MET A 70 59.37 13.01 19.03
C MET A 70 60.39 14.08 18.63
N ASP A 71 61.60 13.68 18.26
CA ASP A 71 62.66 14.60 17.83
C ASP A 71 62.33 15.27 16.48
N ALA A 72 61.65 14.55 15.57
CA ALA A 72 61.14 15.10 14.32
C ALA A 72 59.95 16.04 14.55
N ALA A 73 59.03 15.68 15.44
CA ALA A 73 57.88 16.51 15.81
C ALA A 73 58.31 17.85 16.45
N VAL A 74 59.30 17.84 17.34
CA VAL A 74 59.87 19.07 17.94
C VAL A 74 60.50 19.97 16.88
N ARG A 75 61.25 19.40 15.92
CA ARG A 75 61.83 20.17 14.80
C ARG A 75 60.73 20.77 13.93
N ASN A 76 59.72 19.98 13.57
CA ASN A 76 58.59 20.41 12.74
C ASN A 76 57.77 21.52 13.43
N LEU A 77 57.56 21.42 14.74
CA LEU A 77 56.87 22.43 15.54
C LEU A 77 57.61 23.77 15.51
N ARG A 78 58.95 23.77 15.70
CA ARG A 78 59.75 25.00 15.63
C ARG A 78 59.63 25.71 14.28
N VAL A 79 59.69 24.95 13.18
CA VAL A 79 59.56 25.51 11.83
C VAL A 79 58.14 26.02 11.56
N THR A 80 57.13 25.28 12.01
CA THR A 80 55.71 25.65 11.86
C THR A 80 55.37 26.88 12.67
N LEU A 81 55.85 26.98 13.92
CA LEU A 81 55.69 28.15 14.79
C LEU A 81 56.34 29.39 14.18
N HIS A 82 57.56 29.27 13.64
CA HIS A 82 58.23 30.36 12.95
C HIS A 82 57.44 30.84 11.71
N ALA A 83 56.96 29.90 10.88
CA ALA A 83 56.15 30.22 9.71
C ALA A 83 54.81 30.88 10.07
N ALA A 84 54.15 30.43 11.14
CA ALA A 84 52.89 31.02 11.62
C ALA A 84 53.08 32.46 12.12
N ARG A 85 54.16 32.71 12.88
CA ARG A 85 54.49 34.05 13.37
C ARG A 85 54.72 35.04 12.23
N HIS A 86 55.51 34.66 11.23
CA HIS A 86 55.76 35.54 10.08
C HIS A 86 54.57 35.68 9.12
N ALA A 87 53.60 34.77 9.17
CA ALA A 87 52.36 34.94 8.43
C ALA A 87 51.43 35.98 9.09
N LEU A 88 51.37 36.00 10.44
CA LEU A 88 50.57 36.96 11.21
C LEU A 88 51.29 38.33 11.39
N GLU A 89 52.61 38.31 11.47
CA GLU A 89 53.50 39.47 11.60
C GLU A 89 54.61 39.40 10.54
N PRO A 90 54.33 39.75 9.28
CA PRO A 90 55.34 39.78 8.22
C PRO A 90 56.55 40.67 8.55
N GLU A 91 56.34 41.72 9.34
CA GLU A 91 57.32 42.68 9.80
C GLU A 91 58.15 42.21 11.02
N LEU A 92 57.87 41.02 11.57
CA LEU A 92 58.55 40.51 12.75
C LEU A 92 60.05 40.37 12.51
N ALA A 93 60.87 41.09 13.28
CA ALA A 93 62.32 40.99 13.17
C ALA A 93 62.85 39.64 13.72
N PRO A 94 63.97 39.12 13.21
CA PRO A 94 64.54 37.86 13.70
C PRO A 94 64.79 37.88 15.21
N ARG A 95 64.39 36.81 15.91
CA ARG A 95 64.52 36.61 17.37
C ARG A 95 63.67 37.53 18.26
N VAL A 96 62.76 38.33 17.70
CA VAL A 96 61.75 39.08 18.46
C VAL A 96 60.55 38.17 18.76
N PRO A 97 59.97 38.18 19.98
CA PRO A 97 58.76 37.43 20.28
C PRO A 97 57.57 37.98 19.49
N SER A 98 56.69 37.09 19.05
CA SER A 98 55.45 37.47 18.35
C SER A 98 54.45 38.11 19.31
N SER A 99 53.75 39.15 18.85
CA SER A 99 52.71 39.84 19.62
C SER A 99 51.39 39.07 19.67
N TYR A 100 51.18 38.13 18.74
CA TYR A 100 49.95 37.35 18.62
C TYR A 100 50.12 35.89 19.03
N LEU A 101 51.25 35.24 18.70
CA LEU A 101 51.47 33.81 18.92
C LEU A 101 52.66 33.56 19.87
N VAL A 102 52.33 33.40 21.15
CA VAL A 102 53.29 33.30 22.25
C VAL A 102 53.60 31.84 22.55
N ALA A 103 54.85 31.57 22.92
CA ALA A 103 55.31 30.26 23.36
C ALA A 103 56.05 30.43 24.68
N GLU A 104 55.47 29.90 25.77
CA GLU A 104 55.97 30.07 27.14
C GLU A 104 56.00 28.70 27.83
N GLY A 105 57.18 28.30 28.32
CA GLY A 105 57.37 26.94 28.84
C GLY A 105 56.94 25.89 27.80
N ASP A 106 56.03 25.01 28.18
CA ASP A 106 55.46 23.97 27.32
C ASP A 106 54.09 24.35 26.71
N LEU A 107 53.67 25.61 26.84
CA LEU A 107 52.41 26.10 26.30
C LEU A 107 52.63 26.96 25.04
N LEU A 108 51.69 26.83 24.11
CA LEU A 108 51.51 27.71 22.96
C LEU A 108 50.14 28.37 23.09
N PHE A 109 50.06 29.69 22.90
CA PHE A 109 48.79 30.39 22.98
C PHE A 109 48.72 31.62 22.07
N LEU A 110 47.49 31.97 21.67
CA LEU A 110 47.21 33.25 21.03
C LEU A 110 46.95 34.29 22.12
N ALA A 111 47.58 35.45 22.02
CA ALA A 111 47.48 36.51 23.04
C ALA A 111 46.03 37.04 23.14
N PRO A 112 45.28 36.75 24.22
CA PRO A 112 43.83 37.03 24.28
C PRO A 112 43.48 38.52 24.21
N ASP A 113 44.37 39.38 24.72
CA ASP A 113 44.19 40.85 24.68
C ASP A 113 44.38 41.44 23.27
N ARG A 114 45.00 40.68 22.37
CA ARG A 114 45.43 41.09 21.02
C ARG A 114 44.70 40.36 19.90
N VAL A 115 44.20 39.15 20.17
CA VAL A 115 43.55 38.29 19.19
C VAL A 115 42.07 38.15 19.53
N ARG A 116 41.21 38.53 18.58
CA ARG A 116 39.76 38.32 18.63
C ARG A 116 39.38 37.16 17.72
N ILE A 117 38.42 36.36 18.17
CA ILE A 117 37.86 35.26 17.39
C ILE A 117 36.39 35.57 17.12
N ASP A 118 36.00 35.62 15.85
CA ASP A 118 34.61 35.94 15.46
C ASP A 118 33.60 34.94 16.07
N ALA A 119 33.97 33.66 16.16
CA ALA A 119 33.15 32.63 16.77
C ALA A 119 32.88 32.92 18.26
N ASP A 120 33.84 33.47 19.02
CA ASP A 120 33.61 33.83 20.44
C ASP A 120 32.61 34.98 20.58
N GLU A 121 32.70 35.97 19.69
CA GLU A 121 31.78 37.11 19.68
C GLU A 121 30.36 36.67 19.32
N VAL A 122 30.22 35.80 18.31
CA VAL A 122 28.92 35.27 17.89
C VAL A 122 28.33 34.37 18.99
N GLU A 123 29.10 33.49 19.62
CA GLU A 123 28.62 32.67 20.74
C GLU A 123 28.16 33.53 21.93
N LYS A 124 28.90 34.59 22.26
CA LYS A 124 28.52 35.52 23.33
C LYS A 124 27.22 36.25 22.98
N THR A 125 27.07 36.69 21.73
CA THR A 125 25.87 37.35 21.23
C THR A 125 24.67 36.41 21.27
N ALA A 126 24.84 35.15 20.87
CA ALA A 126 23.80 34.13 20.94
C ALA A 126 23.30 33.89 22.37
N ARG A 127 24.21 33.74 23.35
CA ARG A 127 23.83 33.60 24.77
C ARG A 127 23.09 34.83 25.29
N HIS A 128 23.50 36.03 24.87
CA HIS A 128 22.80 37.25 25.26
C HIS A 128 21.41 37.36 24.63
N ALA A 129 21.27 36.99 23.35
CA ALA A 129 19.99 36.95 22.66
C ALA A 129 19.02 35.95 23.30
N LEU A 130 19.50 34.75 23.66
CA LEU A 130 18.73 33.76 24.41
C LEU A 130 18.24 34.29 25.76
N ALA A 131 19.07 35.05 26.47
CA ALA A 131 18.69 35.65 27.75
C ALA A 131 17.72 36.83 27.61
N ALA A 132 17.84 37.62 26.53
CA ALA A 132 17.00 38.79 26.28
C ALA A 132 15.62 38.42 25.71
N GLY A 133 15.53 37.35 24.92
CA GLY A 133 14.28 36.88 24.31
C GLY A 133 13.71 37.78 23.21
N ASP A 134 14.53 38.66 22.63
CA ASP A 134 14.15 39.56 21.53
C ASP A 134 14.24 38.84 20.17
N ALA A 135 13.18 38.92 19.36
CA ALA A 135 13.08 38.18 18.10
C ALA A 135 14.17 38.55 17.09
N ASP A 136 14.48 39.85 16.98
CA ASP A 136 15.47 40.33 16.01
C ASP A 136 16.89 39.98 16.45
N ALA A 137 17.19 40.07 17.75
CA ALA A 137 18.45 39.61 18.32
C ALA A 137 18.65 38.09 18.17
N LEU A 138 17.61 37.29 18.40
CA LEU A 138 17.62 35.83 18.20
C LEU A 138 17.83 35.47 16.72
N ALA A 139 17.13 36.13 15.80
CA ALA A 139 17.27 35.93 14.36
C ALA A 139 18.67 36.31 13.85
N ALA A 140 19.22 37.45 14.31
CA ALA A 140 20.56 37.89 13.96
C ALA A 140 21.63 36.91 14.47
N ALA A 141 21.51 36.45 15.72
CA ALA A 141 22.42 35.46 16.31
C ALA A 141 22.36 34.12 15.56
N LEU A 142 21.16 33.62 15.25
CA LEU A 142 20.97 32.39 14.49
C LEU A 142 21.60 32.51 13.10
N SER A 143 21.34 33.61 12.38
CA SER A 143 21.92 33.87 11.06
C SER A 143 23.46 33.88 11.08
N ALA A 144 24.07 34.51 12.09
CA ALA A 144 25.51 34.54 12.24
C ALA A 144 26.13 33.14 12.47
N LEU A 145 25.44 32.28 13.23
CA LEU A 145 25.81 30.88 13.49
C LEU A 145 25.49 29.92 12.32
N GLN A 146 24.73 30.34 11.29
CA GLN A 146 24.48 29.49 10.13
C GLN A 146 25.72 29.25 9.27
N ARG A 147 26.73 30.12 9.38
CA ARG A 147 28.01 29.99 8.68
C ARG A 147 28.83 28.85 9.30
N GLU A 148 29.26 27.88 8.48
CA GLU A 148 30.01 26.71 8.94
C GLU A 148 31.36 27.10 9.58
N LEU A 149 31.71 26.46 10.71
CA LEU A 149 33.01 26.66 11.37
C LEU A 149 34.11 25.90 10.61
N LEU A 150 35.06 26.65 10.04
CA LEU A 150 36.22 26.15 9.30
C LEU A 150 35.81 25.07 8.27
N PRO A 151 35.05 25.43 7.22
CA PRO A 151 34.58 24.49 6.20
C PRO A 151 35.74 23.78 5.48
N GLU A 152 36.93 24.38 5.44
CA GLU A 152 38.13 23.78 4.85
C GLU A 152 38.67 22.59 5.68
N ASP A 153 38.30 22.50 6.97
CA ASP A 153 38.78 21.48 7.91
C ASP A 153 37.62 20.63 8.46
N ARG A 154 36.59 20.35 7.64
CA ARG A 154 35.35 19.67 8.06
C ARG A 154 35.57 18.35 8.82
N PHE A 155 36.57 17.57 8.43
CA PHE A 155 36.90 16.28 9.03
C PHE A 155 37.98 16.34 10.11
N ALA A 156 38.39 17.53 10.54
CA ALA A 156 39.41 17.68 11.55
C ALA A 156 38.82 17.55 12.97
N ASP A 157 39.22 16.49 13.68
CA ASP A 157 38.71 16.16 15.02
C ASP A 157 38.94 17.26 16.05
N TRP A 158 40.05 18.00 15.94
CA TRP A 158 40.41 19.08 16.86
C TRP A 158 39.43 20.25 16.87
N ALA A 159 38.61 20.43 15.81
CA ALA A 159 37.54 21.42 15.76
C ALA A 159 36.18 20.89 16.28
N GLY A 160 36.06 19.58 16.51
CA GLY A 160 34.80 18.91 16.80
C GLY A 160 34.09 19.41 18.06
N GLU A 161 34.83 19.70 19.13
CA GLU A 161 34.25 20.23 20.37
C GLU A 161 33.63 21.63 20.19
N ARG A 162 34.29 22.50 19.42
CA ARG A 162 33.77 23.85 19.15
C ARG A 162 32.56 23.79 18.22
N ARG A 163 32.55 22.91 17.22
CA ARG A 163 31.39 22.66 16.35
C ARG A 163 30.18 22.19 17.15
N ARG A 164 30.37 21.23 18.08
CA ARG A 164 29.31 20.76 18.98
C ARG A 164 28.73 21.90 19.83
N ARG A 165 29.57 22.78 20.39
CA ARG A 165 29.09 23.96 21.15
C ARG A 165 28.26 24.92 20.30
N ILE A 166 28.65 25.17 19.05
CA ILE A 166 27.89 25.98 18.11
C ILE A 166 26.54 25.33 17.79
N GLU A 167 26.52 24.02 17.58
CA GLU A 167 25.28 23.28 17.28
C GLU A 167 24.29 23.35 18.45
N VAL A 168 24.76 23.13 19.68
CA VAL A 168 23.95 23.26 20.90
C VAL A 168 23.32 24.67 21.01
N LEU A 169 24.06 25.73 20.63
CA LEU A 169 23.49 27.09 20.62
C LEU A 169 22.43 27.26 19.54
N ARG A 170 22.57 26.62 18.38
CA ARG A 170 21.56 26.65 17.30
C ARG A 170 20.30 25.88 17.71
N GLU A 171 20.46 24.71 18.30
CA GLU A 171 19.37 23.90 18.85
C GLU A 171 18.57 24.66 19.92
N GLN A 172 19.21 25.56 20.67
CA GLN A 172 18.53 26.44 21.64
C GLN A 172 17.86 27.66 20.98
N LEU A 173 18.52 28.28 20.00
CA LEU A 173 18.03 29.50 19.35
C LEU A 173 16.78 29.25 18.49
N VAL A 174 16.70 28.10 17.80
CA VAL A 174 15.60 27.82 16.87
C VAL A 174 14.24 27.74 17.58
N PRO A 175 14.06 26.93 18.64
CA PRO A 175 12.82 26.91 19.41
C PRO A 175 12.49 28.27 20.03
N ALA A 176 13.48 28.94 20.65
CA ALA A 176 13.28 30.24 21.28
C ALA A 176 12.80 31.33 20.29
N LEU A 177 13.39 31.36 19.09
CA LEU A 177 12.96 32.27 18.03
C LEU A 177 11.57 31.91 17.51
N ALA A 178 11.27 30.63 17.29
CA ALA A 178 9.96 30.18 16.82
C ALA A 178 8.85 30.54 17.81
N GLU A 179 9.05 30.27 19.11
CA GLU A 179 8.11 30.63 20.17
C GLU A 179 7.88 32.15 20.23
N ARG A 180 8.95 32.94 20.14
CA ARG A 180 8.83 34.40 20.16
C ARG A 180 8.09 34.95 18.94
N LEU A 181 8.40 34.45 17.73
CA LEU A 181 7.71 34.85 16.50
C LEU A 181 6.23 34.50 16.54
N LEU A 182 5.87 33.34 17.11
CA LEU A 182 4.47 32.96 17.31
C LEU A 182 3.76 33.90 18.29
N ALA A 183 4.42 34.25 19.42
CA ALA A 183 3.88 35.20 20.39
C ALA A 183 3.67 36.60 19.79
N ASP A 184 4.53 37.02 18.86
CA ASP A 184 4.43 38.30 18.14
C ASP A 184 3.46 38.23 16.93
N GLY A 185 2.78 37.09 16.70
CA GLY A 185 1.83 36.90 15.60
C GLY A 185 2.48 36.74 14.21
N ARG A 186 3.81 36.59 14.14
CA ARG A 186 4.60 36.41 12.92
C ARG A 186 4.68 34.92 12.53
N THR A 187 3.53 34.29 12.32
CA THR A 187 3.42 32.84 12.13
C THR A 187 4.17 32.32 10.90
N ASP A 188 4.14 33.04 9.78
CA ASP A 188 4.83 32.61 8.55
C ASP A 188 6.36 32.61 8.73
N ASP A 189 6.90 33.58 9.49
CA ASP A 189 8.33 33.64 9.83
C ASP A 189 8.72 32.46 10.74
N ALA A 190 7.87 32.11 11.71
CA ALA A 190 8.09 30.95 12.59
C ALA A 190 8.11 29.63 11.80
N VAL A 191 7.19 29.46 10.84
CA VAL A 191 7.17 28.31 9.93
C VAL A 191 8.45 28.26 9.09
N ALA A 192 8.90 29.39 8.54
CA ALA A 192 10.13 29.43 7.73
C ALA A 192 11.37 29.02 8.54
N VAL A 193 11.50 29.50 9.77
CA VAL A 193 12.59 29.14 10.70
C VAL A 193 12.55 27.64 11.03
N LEU A 194 11.38 27.11 11.41
CA LEU A 194 11.23 25.70 11.77
C LEU A 194 11.46 24.75 10.59
N ARG A 195 10.97 25.09 9.39
CA ARG A 195 11.22 24.27 8.18
C ARG A 195 12.70 24.19 7.85
N ASN A 196 13.41 25.33 7.89
CA ASN A 196 14.85 25.33 7.63
C ASN A 196 15.63 24.46 8.64
N ALA A 197 15.18 24.42 9.89
CA ALA A 197 15.80 23.58 10.92
C ALA A 197 15.48 22.09 10.72
N VAL A 198 14.23 21.74 10.42
CA VAL A 198 13.82 20.36 10.10
C VAL A 198 14.53 19.83 8.85
N ASP A 199 14.72 20.65 7.82
CA ASP A 199 15.44 20.23 6.60
C ASP A 199 16.91 19.87 6.87
N ARG A 200 17.51 20.41 7.94
CA ARG A 200 18.88 20.10 8.38
C ARG A 200 18.96 18.92 9.32
N SER A 201 17.95 18.74 10.16
CA SER A 201 17.86 17.66 11.14
C SER A 201 16.47 16.99 11.06
N PRO A 202 16.22 16.15 10.02
CA PRO A 202 14.90 15.58 9.78
C PRO A 202 14.40 14.69 10.91
N ALA A 203 15.31 14.02 11.61
CA ALA A 203 15.03 13.15 12.75
C ALA A 203 14.92 13.90 14.11
N ASP A 204 15.00 15.23 14.15
CA ASP A 204 14.78 16.00 15.39
C ASP A 204 13.28 16.06 15.72
N GLU A 205 12.86 15.24 16.68
CA GLU A 205 11.45 15.12 17.06
C GLU A 205 10.87 16.42 17.62
N VAL A 206 11.67 17.23 18.33
CA VAL A 206 11.21 18.47 18.98
C VAL A 206 10.86 19.51 17.93
N LEU A 207 11.72 19.68 16.91
CA LEU A 207 11.47 20.61 15.80
C LEU A 207 10.25 20.20 14.96
N ASN A 208 10.13 18.91 14.67
CA ASN A 208 8.99 18.35 13.96
C ASN A 208 7.67 18.54 14.72
N LEU A 209 7.69 18.32 16.05
CA LEU A 209 6.56 18.53 16.94
C LEU A 209 6.13 20.01 16.96
N LEU A 210 7.08 20.94 17.10
CA LEU A 210 6.79 22.37 17.08
C LEU A 210 6.15 22.80 15.75
N LEU A 211 6.72 22.37 14.62
CA LEU A 211 6.18 22.69 13.30
C LEU A 211 4.77 22.08 13.10
N ALA A 212 4.55 20.85 13.57
CA ALA A 212 3.24 20.21 13.50
C ALA A 212 2.19 20.91 14.38
N ARG A 213 2.56 21.39 15.57
CA ARG A 213 1.69 22.20 16.43
C ARG A 213 1.29 23.50 15.75
N VAL A 214 2.25 24.23 15.16
CA VAL A 214 1.96 25.46 14.41
C VAL A 214 0.97 25.20 13.27
N TRP A 215 1.12 24.09 12.54
CA TRP A 215 0.15 23.71 11.50
C TRP A 215 -1.25 23.43 12.04
N CYS A 216 -1.36 22.78 13.19
CA CYS A 216 -2.64 22.58 13.86
C CYS A 216 -3.28 23.91 14.27
N ASP A 217 -2.52 24.82 14.87
CA ASP A 217 -3.01 26.13 15.32
C ASP A 217 -3.47 27.01 14.16
N MET A 218 -2.85 26.89 12.98
CA MET A 218 -3.29 27.52 11.73
C MET A 218 -4.54 26.87 11.11
N GLY A 219 -5.14 25.86 11.74
CA GLY A 219 -6.26 25.11 11.20
C GLY A 219 -5.90 24.24 9.99
N ARG A 220 -4.65 23.77 9.92
CA ARG A 220 -4.12 22.93 8.83
C ARG A 220 -3.66 21.55 9.32
N PRO A 221 -4.58 20.73 9.88
CA PRO A 221 -4.23 19.43 10.49
C PRO A 221 -3.59 18.45 9.51
N ARG A 222 -3.91 18.55 8.20
CA ARG A 222 -3.26 17.72 7.16
C ARG A 222 -1.75 17.97 7.06
N GLN A 223 -1.30 19.21 7.25
CA GLN A 223 0.13 19.57 7.22
C GLN A 223 0.83 19.06 8.49
N ALA A 224 0.15 19.08 9.64
CA ALA A 224 0.65 18.48 10.87
C ALA A 224 0.80 16.95 10.78
N ILE A 225 -0.18 16.25 10.17
CA ILE A 225 -0.12 14.79 9.94
C ILE A 225 1.04 14.43 9.01
N ARG A 226 1.26 15.21 7.93
CA ARG A 226 2.42 15.02 7.05
C ARG A 226 3.74 15.20 7.80
N GLN A 227 3.82 16.24 8.63
CA GLN A 227 5.02 16.48 9.44
C GLN A 227 5.31 15.32 10.39
N TYR A 228 4.27 14.74 11.01
CA TYR A 228 4.39 13.52 11.80
C TYR A 228 4.97 12.35 11.01
N HIS A 229 4.46 12.09 9.80
CA HIS A 229 4.94 10.99 8.99
C HIS A 229 6.38 11.18 8.50
N ALA A 230 6.73 12.39 8.07
CA ALA A 230 8.10 12.73 7.67
C ALA A 230 9.09 12.54 8.84
N CYS A 231 8.72 13.02 10.05
CA CYS A 231 9.52 12.81 11.25
C CYS A 231 9.66 11.32 11.60
N ARG A 232 8.57 10.55 11.50
CA ARG A 232 8.57 9.11 11.80
C ARG A 232 9.48 8.33 10.84
N GLU A 233 9.46 8.68 9.56
CA GLU A 233 10.35 8.08 8.56
C GLU A 233 11.80 8.43 8.85
N ALA A 234 12.12 9.71 9.08
CA ALA A 234 13.46 10.13 9.44
C ALA A 234 13.98 9.47 10.75
N LEU A 235 13.14 9.36 11.79
CA LEU A 235 13.49 8.66 13.04
C LEU A 235 13.76 7.17 12.83
N ALA A 236 13.01 6.53 11.92
CA ALA A 236 13.21 5.13 11.59
C ALA A 236 14.50 4.92 10.78
N ASP A 237 14.76 5.79 9.81
CA ASP A 237 15.90 5.69 8.88
C ASP A 237 17.22 6.06 9.54
N GLU A 238 17.26 7.14 10.34
CA GLU A 238 18.50 7.66 10.93
C GLU A 238 18.81 7.06 12.30
N LEU A 239 17.78 6.82 13.13
CA LEU A 239 17.95 6.45 14.55
C LEU A 239 17.37 5.07 14.89
N GLY A 240 16.58 4.45 14.00
CA GLY A 240 15.94 3.15 14.25
C GLY A 240 14.91 3.16 15.38
N VAL A 241 14.39 4.34 15.76
CA VAL A 241 13.45 4.52 16.87
C VAL A 241 12.09 5.00 16.38
N ARG A 242 11.07 4.88 17.24
CA ARG A 242 9.72 5.40 16.97
C ARG A 242 9.53 6.81 17.55
N PRO A 243 8.57 7.59 17.03
CA PRO A 243 8.14 8.85 17.63
C PRO A 243 7.77 8.68 19.11
N GLY A 244 8.16 9.64 19.95
CA GLY A 244 7.77 9.76 21.34
C GLY A 244 6.29 10.14 21.54
N ALA A 245 5.86 10.06 22.80
CA ALA A 245 4.46 10.19 23.19
C ALA A 245 3.85 11.58 22.87
N GLU A 246 4.66 12.64 22.91
CA GLU A 246 4.17 14.00 22.60
C GLU A 246 3.86 14.18 21.11
N LEU A 247 4.72 13.66 20.24
CA LEU A 247 4.48 13.69 18.80
C LEU A 247 3.34 12.75 18.40
N GLU A 248 3.20 11.61 19.06
CA GLU A 248 2.01 10.75 18.92
C GLU A 248 0.71 11.43 19.42
N ALA A 249 0.77 12.19 20.51
CA ALA A 249 -0.37 12.95 21.03
C ALA A 249 -0.78 14.11 20.10
N MET A 250 0.21 14.83 19.54
CA MET A 250 -0.03 15.83 18.49
C MET A 250 -0.72 15.16 17.31
N HIS A 251 -0.24 14.00 16.84
CA HIS A 251 -0.81 13.32 15.68
C HIS A 251 -2.26 12.92 15.93
N ARG A 252 -2.58 12.40 17.12
CA ARG A 252 -3.98 12.13 17.52
C ARG A 252 -4.83 13.40 17.53
N THR A 253 -4.28 14.52 17.98
CA THR A 253 -4.97 15.82 17.99
C THR A 253 -5.22 16.32 16.56
N ALA A 254 -4.24 16.17 15.67
CA ALA A 254 -4.38 16.53 14.26
C ALA A 254 -5.41 15.64 13.54
N LEU A 255 -5.45 14.33 13.83
CA LEU A 255 -6.47 13.41 13.34
C LEU A 255 -7.87 13.79 13.85
N ALA A 256 -8.02 14.10 15.13
CA ALA A 256 -9.29 14.55 15.71
C ALA A 256 -9.76 15.88 15.10
N ALA A 257 -8.84 16.82 14.86
CA ALA A 257 -9.13 18.08 14.17
C ALA A 257 -9.53 17.85 12.70
N LEU A 258 -8.92 16.88 12.02
CA LEU A 258 -9.30 16.46 10.66
C LEU A 258 -10.71 15.85 10.64
N ASP A 259 -11.06 14.99 11.60
CA ASP A 259 -12.39 14.41 11.75
C ASP A 259 -13.46 15.49 12.04
N ALA A 260 -13.10 16.48 12.87
CA ALA A 260 -13.96 17.65 13.15
C ALA A 260 -14.18 18.53 11.91
N LEU A 261 -13.17 18.72 11.04
CA LEU A 261 -13.35 19.40 9.76
C LEU A 261 -14.26 18.62 8.80
N GLY A 262 -14.30 17.28 8.92
CA GLY A 262 -15.20 16.41 8.15
C GLY A 262 -16.69 16.53 8.55
N THR A 263 -16.99 17.10 9.71
CA THR A 263 -18.36 17.30 10.22
C THR A 263 -18.89 18.73 10.06
N ALA A 264 -18.03 19.70 9.74
CA ALA A 264 -18.44 21.09 9.49
C ALA A 264 -18.71 21.33 7.98
N PRO A 265 -19.80 22.01 7.60
CA PRO A 265 -20.03 22.39 6.21
C PRO A 265 -19.07 23.52 5.80
N LEU A 266 -17.91 23.16 5.27
CA LEU A 266 -17.00 24.12 4.67
C LEU A 266 -17.56 24.59 3.32
N SER A 267 -18.18 25.76 3.32
CA SER A 267 -18.45 26.54 2.11
C SER A 267 -17.14 27.08 1.55
N ARG A 268 -16.45 26.28 0.74
CA ARG A 268 -15.51 26.77 -0.27
C ARG A 268 -15.90 26.15 -1.59
N ILE A 269 -16.59 26.93 -2.43
CA ILE A 269 -16.89 26.58 -3.81
C ILE A 269 -15.54 26.50 -4.55
N PRO A 270 -15.11 25.35 -5.08
CA PRO A 270 -14.01 25.31 -6.04
C PRO A 270 -14.46 26.06 -7.30
N SER A 271 -13.66 27.03 -7.75
CA SER A 271 -13.93 27.87 -8.92
C SER A 271 -13.80 27.14 -10.27
N GLU A 272 -13.38 25.86 -10.29
CA GLU A 272 -13.20 25.07 -11.51
C GLU A 272 -14.12 23.83 -11.56
N PRO A 273 -14.83 23.60 -12.69
CA PRO A 273 -15.69 22.43 -12.87
C PRO A 273 -14.86 21.14 -12.82
N ALA A 274 -15.42 20.08 -12.22
CA ALA A 274 -14.78 18.76 -12.23
C ALA A 274 -14.56 18.32 -13.68
N PRO A 275 -13.41 17.69 -14.01
CA PRO A 275 -13.26 17.05 -15.30
C PRO A 275 -14.34 15.99 -15.45
N LEU A 276 -15.15 16.09 -16.51
CA LEU A 276 -16.16 15.09 -16.83
C LEU A 276 -15.45 13.80 -17.30
N PRO A 277 -15.86 12.62 -16.81
CA PRO A 277 -15.41 11.35 -17.36
C PRO A 277 -15.68 11.24 -18.86
N PRO A 278 -14.80 10.58 -19.64
CA PRO A 278 -14.98 10.40 -21.09
C PRO A 278 -16.37 9.85 -21.46
N ALA A 279 -16.90 8.92 -20.66
CA ALA A 279 -18.21 8.31 -20.84
C ALA A 279 -19.40 9.29 -20.82
N ILE A 280 -19.24 10.48 -20.22
CA ILE A 280 -20.32 11.49 -20.10
C ILE A 280 -19.97 12.87 -20.67
N ARG A 281 -18.78 13.04 -21.30
CA ARG A 281 -18.35 14.30 -21.90
C ARG A 281 -19.23 14.75 -23.07
N ARG A 282 -19.62 13.80 -23.92
CA ARG A 282 -20.43 14.07 -25.12
C ARG A 282 -21.89 13.68 -24.84
N PRO A 283 -22.86 14.60 -25.02
CA PRO A 283 -24.26 14.23 -24.93
C PRO A 283 -24.61 13.32 -26.11
N GLU A 284 -25.30 12.25 -25.78
CA GLU A 284 -25.85 11.31 -26.74
C GLU A 284 -27.01 11.94 -27.51
N ARG A 285 -27.06 11.65 -28.82
CA ARG A 285 -27.95 12.37 -29.75
C ARG A 285 -29.41 11.94 -29.65
N LEU A 286 -29.67 10.73 -29.18
CA LEU A 286 -31.02 10.18 -29.08
C LEU A 286 -31.57 10.33 -27.65
N PRO A 287 -32.84 10.77 -27.52
CA PRO A 287 -33.51 10.83 -26.22
C PRO A 287 -33.73 9.43 -25.64
N LEU A 288 -33.80 9.34 -24.31
CA LEU A 288 -34.19 8.13 -23.62
C LEU A 288 -35.70 7.93 -23.72
N PHE A 289 -36.13 6.72 -24.09
CA PHE A 289 -37.55 6.35 -24.17
C PHE A 289 -37.89 5.29 -23.12
N GLY A 290 -38.99 5.47 -22.39
CA GLY A 290 -39.49 4.49 -21.40
C GLY A 290 -38.57 4.33 -20.18
N ARG A 291 -37.69 5.31 -19.94
CA ARG A 291 -36.68 5.28 -18.86
C ARG A 291 -36.83 6.45 -17.88
N GLU A 292 -37.94 7.16 -17.91
CA GLU A 292 -38.18 8.38 -17.13
C GLU A 292 -38.15 8.09 -15.63
N ARG A 293 -38.79 7.00 -15.19
CA ARG A 293 -38.82 6.59 -13.77
C ARG A 293 -37.43 6.14 -13.27
N PRO A 294 -36.74 5.16 -13.91
CA PRO A 294 -35.38 4.79 -13.51
C PRO A 294 -34.40 5.97 -13.51
N LEU A 295 -34.47 6.85 -14.51
CA LEU A 295 -33.61 8.03 -14.59
C LEU A 295 -33.84 8.98 -13.42
N ALA A 296 -35.11 9.25 -13.07
CA ALA A 296 -35.45 10.10 -11.94
C ALA A 296 -34.91 9.54 -10.62
N LEU A 297 -35.01 8.23 -10.40
CA LEU A 297 -34.46 7.57 -9.20
C LEU A 297 -32.94 7.67 -9.13
N LEU A 298 -32.24 7.39 -10.24
CA LEU A 298 -30.78 7.47 -10.29
C LEU A 298 -30.28 8.90 -10.13
N ALA A 299 -30.96 9.88 -10.72
CA ALA A 299 -30.63 11.30 -10.54
C ALA A 299 -30.82 11.73 -9.08
N GLN A 300 -31.94 11.36 -8.44
CA GLN A 300 -32.17 11.67 -7.02
C GLN A 300 -31.13 11.02 -6.10
N HIS A 301 -30.72 9.78 -6.39
CA HIS A 301 -29.64 9.11 -5.68
C HIS A 301 -28.31 9.86 -5.84
N ALA A 302 -27.92 10.16 -7.08
CA ALA A 302 -26.68 10.85 -7.40
C ALA A 302 -26.57 12.23 -6.73
N SER A 303 -27.65 13.02 -6.73
CA SER A 303 -27.71 14.34 -6.10
C SER A 303 -27.85 14.28 -4.58
N GLY A 304 -28.30 13.15 -4.07
CA GLY A 304 -28.41 12.87 -2.65
C GLY A 304 -29.68 13.23 -1.94
N THR A 305 -30.73 13.43 -2.71
CA THR A 305 -32.09 13.62 -2.25
C THR A 305 -32.84 12.29 -2.10
N GLY A 306 -32.31 11.19 -2.66
CA GLY A 306 -32.98 9.88 -2.79
C GLY A 306 -32.80 8.88 -1.64
N GLY A 307 -32.66 9.34 -0.39
CA GLY A 307 -32.45 8.47 0.77
C GLY A 307 -30.97 8.23 1.12
N ASN A 308 -30.73 7.44 2.17
CA ASN A 308 -29.39 7.25 2.77
C ASN A 308 -28.65 6.00 2.27
N THR A 309 -29.16 5.34 1.21
CA THR A 309 -28.52 4.14 0.66
C THR A 309 -27.24 4.52 -0.08
N PRO A 310 -26.10 3.88 0.20
CA PRO A 310 -24.83 4.23 -0.44
C PRO A 310 -24.66 3.67 -1.87
N LEU A 311 -25.35 2.58 -2.23
CA LEU A 311 -25.23 1.93 -3.54
C LEU A 311 -26.59 1.73 -4.22
N VAL A 312 -26.67 2.00 -5.53
CA VAL A 312 -27.76 1.53 -6.40
C VAL A 312 -27.20 0.59 -7.45
N VAL A 313 -27.82 -0.59 -7.62
CA VAL A 313 -27.42 -1.58 -8.61
C VAL A 313 -28.47 -1.62 -9.72
N VAL A 314 -28.04 -1.33 -10.95
CA VAL A 314 -28.90 -1.38 -12.15
C VAL A 314 -28.71 -2.72 -12.82
N ARG A 315 -29.77 -3.52 -12.83
CA ARG A 315 -29.82 -4.88 -13.39
C ARG A 315 -30.55 -4.90 -14.73
N GLY A 316 -30.31 -5.95 -15.52
CA GLY A 316 -30.95 -6.13 -16.82
C GLY A 316 -30.10 -6.89 -17.84
N GLU A 317 -30.75 -7.37 -18.90
CA GLU A 317 -30.13 -8.08 -20.02
C GLU A 317 -29.03 -7.27 -20.75
N ALA A 318 -28.18 -7.95 -21.52
CA ALA A 318 -27.21 -7.30 -22.41
C ALA A 318 -27.92 -6.41 -23.45
N GLY A 319 -27.38 -5.21 -23.70
CA GLY A 319 -27.95 -4.25 -24.66
C GLY A 319 -29.25 -3.54 -24.22
N ILE A 320 -29.72 -3.77 -22.99
CA ILE A 320 -30.96 -3.17 -22.47
C ILE A 320 -30.87 -1.66 -22.17
N GLY A 321 -29.65 -1.09 -22.22
CA GLY A 321 -29.39 0.33 -22.01
C GLY A 321 -28.95 0.74 -20.60
N LYS A 322 -28.41 -0.19 -19.78
CA LYS A 322 -27.90 0.10 -18.42
C LYS A 322 -26.88 1.23 -18.40
N THR A 323 -25.78 1.07 -19.14
CA THR A 323 -24.70 2.06 -19.28
C THR A 323 -25.24 3.42 -19.74
N ARG A 324 -26.09 3.45 -20.77
CA ARG A 324 -26.69 4.69 -21.31
C ARG A 324 -27.55 5.41 -20.28
N LEU A 325 -28.35 4.67 -19.50
CA LEU A 325 -29.19 5.23 -18.44
C LEU A 325 -28.33 5.84 -17.31
N VAL A 326 -27.32 5.11 -16.85
CA VAL A 326 -26.42 5.58 -15.79
C VAL A 326 -25.58 6.77 -16.26
N ALA A 327 -25.12 6.77 -17.52
CA ALA A 327 -24.43 7.90 -18.13
C ALA A 327 -25.30 9.17 -18.14
N GLU A 328 -26.59 9.05 -18.47
CA GLU A 328 -27.50 10.19 -18.44
C GLU A 328 -27.73 10.71 -17.01
N ALA A 329 -27.92 9.82 -16.04
CA ALA A 329 -28.05 10.19 -14.63
C ALA A 329 -26.78 10.88 -14.10
N ALA A 330 -25.60 10.34 -14.42
CA ALA A 330 -24.31 10.91 -14.05
C ALA A 330 -24.09 12.29 -14.70
N ARG A 331 -24.51 12.48 -15.96
CA ARG A 331 -24.46 13.78 -16.64
C ARG A 331 -25.36 14.81 -15.96
N LEU A 332 -26.57 14.43 -15.56
CA LEU A 332 -27.47 15.30 -14.80
C LEU A 332 -26.88 15.67 -13.43
N ALA A 333 -26.25 14.71 -12.74
CA ALA A 333 -25.58 14.96 -11.47
C ALA A 333 -24.38 15.90 -11.62
N ALA A 334 -23.55 15.71 -12.66
CA ALA A 334 -22.42 16.57 -12.95
C ALA A 334 -22.86 18.01 -13.24
N ALA A 335 -23.98 18.19 -13.97
CA ALA A 335 -24.58 19.50 -14.21
C ALA A 335 -25.07 20.19 -12.92
N GLN A 336 -25.31 19.42 -11.84
CA GLN A 336 -25.67 19.92 -10.51
C GLN A 336 -24.45 20.07 -9.57
N GLY A 337 -23.23 19.93 -10.09
CA GLY A 337 -21.99 20.12 -9.32
C GLY A 337 -21.46 18.87 -8.61
N VAL A 338 -22.02 17.69 -8.89
CA VAL A 338 -21.48 16.41 -8.38
C VAL A 338 -20.22 16.02 -9.15
N CYS A 339 -19.14 15.66 -8.45
CA CYS A 339 -17.95 15.07 -9.06
C CYS A 339 -18.27 13.62 -9.47
N VAL A 340 -18.17 13.29 -10.76
CA VAL A 340 -18.42 11.92 -11.24
C VAL A 340 -17.07 11.24 -11.51
N LEU A 341 -16.89 10.07 -10.94
CA LEU A 341 -15.84 9.11 -11.27
C LEU A 341 -16.48 7.94 -12.01
N TRP A 342 -15.86 7.43 -13.06
CA TRP A 342 -16.43 6.37 -13.89
C TRP A 342 -15.39 5.30 -14.18
N GLY A 343 -15.63 4.08 -13.70
CA GLY A 343 -14.80 2.92 -13.97
C GLY A 343 -15.60 1.85 -14.69
N THR A 344 -14.96 1.14 -15.62
CA THR A 344 -15.57 0.07 -16.41
C THR A 344 -14.80 -1.23 -16.19
N SER A 345 -15.50 -2.33 -15.90
CA SER A 345 -14.89 -3.67 -15.88
C SER A 345 -14.99 -4.32 -17.26
N HIS A 346 -13.93 -4.98 -17.69
CA HIS A 346 -13.86 -5.63 -19.00
C HIS A 346 -13.63 -7.14 -18.83
N GLU A 347 -14.41 -7.97 -19.53
CA GLU A 347 -14.24 -9.44 -19.50
C GLU A 347 -12.82 -9.89 -19.91
N ALA A 348 -12.15 -9.15 -20.80
CA ALA A 348 -10.78 -9.43 -21.25
C ALA A 348 -9.70 -9.06 -20.22
N GLU A 349 -10.00 -8.17 -19.28
CA GLU A 349 -9.05 -7.68 -18.26
C GLU A 349 -9.59 -7.94 -16.83
N GLY A 350 -10.64 -8.77 -16.71
CA GLY A 350 -11.45 -8.93 -15.49
C GLY A 350 -10.75 -9.59 -14.31
N GLN A 351 -9.52 -10.04 -14.51
CA GLN A 351 -8.64 -10.54 -13.44
C GLN A 351 -7.76 -9.43 -12.84
N THR A 352 -7.71 -8.24 -13.44
CA THR A 352 -6.91 -7.11 -12.96
C THR A 352 -7.33 -6.72 -11.55
N PRO A 353 -6.42 -6.80 -10.55
CA PRO A 353 -6.73 -6.47 -9.17
C PRO A 353 -7.32 -5.06 -9.01
N TYR A 354 -8.53 -4.98 -8.44
CA TYR A 354 -9.25 -3.74 -8.18
C TYR A 354 -9.50 -2.87 -9.44
N GLY A 355 -9.55 -3.49 -10.62
CA GLY A 355 -9.45 -2.81 -11.92
C GLY A 355 -10.50 -1.72 -12.15
N VAL A 356 -11.75 -1.93 -11.73
CA VAL A 356 -12.84 -0.93 -11.92
C VAL A 356 -12.60 0.35 -11.12
N PHE A 357 -11.97 0.25 -9.95
CA PHE A 357 -11.62 1.42 -9.13
C PHE A 357 -10.35 2.09 -9.66
N ALA A 358 -9.39 1.32 -10.15
CA ALA A 358 -8.21 1.85 -10.82
C ALA A 358 -8.62 2.72 -12.02
N ASP A 359 -9.48 2.19 -12.90
CA ASP A 359 -10.00 2.90 -14.08
C ASP A 359 -10.73 4.20 -13.71
N ALA A 360 -11.61 4.15 -12.69
CA ALA A 360 -12.35 5.32 -12.22
C ALA A 360 -11.44 6.44 -11.70
N LEU A 361 -10.38 6.09 -10.96
CA LEU A 361 -9.45 7.04 -10.36
C LEU A 361 -8.44 7.57 -11.40
N ASP A 362 -7.89 6.72 -12.25
CA ASP A 362 -7.00 7.12 -13.34
C ASP A 362 -7.71 8.09 -14.30
N GLY A 363 -8.96 7.79 -14.68
CA GLY A 363 -9.76 8.67 -15.54
C GLY A 363 -9.97 10.07 -14.94
N HIS A 364 -10.07 10.17 -13.61
CA HIS A 364 -10.17 11.45 -12.92
C HIS A 364 -8.82 12.18 -12.85
N LEU A 365 -7.77 11.47 -12.43
CA LEU A 365 -6.41 12.03 -12.29
C LEU A 365 -5.83 12.51 -13.62
N ALA A 366 -6.24 11.91 -14.74
CA ALA A 366 -5.89 12.37 -16.08
C ALA A 366 -6.42 13.78 -16.39
N GLY A 367 -7.57 14.15 -15.81
CA GLY A 367 -8.14 15.49 -15.92
C GLY A 367 -7.52 16.52 -14.97
N CYS A 368 -6.75 16.08 -13.99
CA CYS A 368 -6.08 16.95 -13.01
C CYS A 368 -4.75 17.50 -13.54
N SER A 369 -4.29 18.60 -12.96
CA SER A 369 -2.94 19.13 -13.22
C SER A 369 -1.84 18.21 -12.66
N ALA A 370 -0.62 18.34 -13.17
CA ALA A 370 0.52 17.58 -12.66
C ALA A 370 0.77 17.82 -11.15
N ALA A 371 0.58 19.06 -10.69
CA ALA A 371 0.71 19.41 -9.27
C ALA A 371 -0.34 18.71 -8.40
N GLU A 372 -1.58 18.59 -8.87
CA GLU A 372 -2.64 17.86 -8.17
C GLU A 372 -2.39 16.36 -8.13
N ARG A 373 -1.89 15.77 -9.22
CA ARG A 373 -1.48 14.35 -9.24
C ARG A 373 -0.36 14.07 -8.25
N SER A 374 0.70 14.89 -8.25
CA SER A 374 1.78 14.76 -7.28
C SER A 374 1.29 14.95 -5.84
N ARG A 375 0.33 15.86 -5.61
CA ARG A 375 -0.31 16.02 -4.30
C ARG A 375 -1.08 14.77 -3.88
N VAL A 376 -1.91 14.19 -4.75
CA VAL A 376 -2.66 12.95 -4.46
C VAL A 376 -1.70 11.79 -4.17
N SER A 377 -0.63 11.65 -4.97
CA SER A 377 0.40 10.63 -4.74
C SER A 377 1.11 10.80 -3.38
N ALA A 378 1.40 12.04 -2.98
CA ALA A 378 2.05 12.32 -1.70
C ALA A 378 1.10 12.23 -0.49
N GLU A 379 -0.20 12.45 -0.68
CA GLU A 379 -1.23 12.35 0.38
C GLU A 379 -1.69 10.91 0.60
N HIS A 380 -1.67 10.08 -0.44
CA HIS A 380 -2.24 8.73 -0.44
C HIS A 380 -1.21 7.70 -0.93
N ILE A 381 -0.16 7.47 -0.12
CA ILE A 381 0.99 6.60 -0.47
C ILE A 381 0.57 5.19 -0.93
N GLY A 382 -0.49 4.62 -0.35
CA GLY A 382 -1.01 3.29 -0.73
C GLY A 382 -1.70 3.24 -2.10
N LEU A 383 -1.91 4.38 -2.75
CA LEU A 383 -2.57 4.49 -4.05
C LEU A 383 -1.62 4.21 -5.22
N ALA A 384 -0.31 4.42 -5.04
CA ALA A 384 0.70 4.15 -6.08
C ALA A 384 0.77 2.67 -6.48
N ALA A 385 0.51 1.77 -5.53
CA ALA A 385 0.44 0.33 -5.80
C ALA A 385 -0.76 -0.05 -6.69
N LEU A 386 -1.87 0.69 -6.58
CA LEU A 386 -3.07 0.52 -7.41
C LEU A 386 -2.95 1.24 -8.75
N LEU A 387 -2.33 2.43 -8.76
CA LEU A 387 -2.22 3.34 -9.89
C LEU A 387 -0.74 3.58 -10.22
N PRO A 388 -0.13 2.74 -11.08
CA PRO A 388 1.27 2.91 -11.51
C PRO A 388 1.55 4.29 -12.12
N SER A 389 0.52 4.95 -12.65
CA SER A 389 0.53 6.31 -13.20
C SER A 389 0.99 7.39 -12.20
N LEU A 390 0.93 7.11 -10.90
CA LEU A 390 1.34 8.02 -9.83
C LEU A 390 2.83 7.88 -9.45
N GLY A 391 3.50 6.81 -9.88
CA GLY A 391 4.90 6.53 -9.55
C GLY A 391 5.09 6.05 -8.10
N GLY A 392 6.04 5.13 -7.91
CA GLY A 392 6.37 4.56 -6.59
C GLY A 392 6.05 3.07 -6.51
N GLY A 393 7.02 2.29 -6.03
CA GLY A 393 6.82 0.87 -5.72
C GLY A 393 6.14 0.69 -4.35
N PRO A 394 5.51 -0.47 -4.10
CA PRO A 394 4.94 -0.76 -2.78
C PRO A 394 6.03 -0.67 -1.71
N PRO A 395 5.78 -0.04 -0.55
CA PRO A 395 6.74 -0.02 0.54
C PRO A 395 7.03 -1.46 1.00
N ALA A 396 8.30 -1.85 0.97
CA ALA A 396 8.75 -3.10 1.55
C ALA A 396 8.69 -2.98 3.09
N ALA A 397 7.82 -3.79 3.73
CA ALA A 397 7.77 -4.15 5.17
C ALA A 397 6.34 -4.16 5.79
N ALA A 398 5.27 -3.99 5.02
CA ALA A 398 3.90 -4.15 5.54
C ALA A 398 3.37 -5.58 5.29
N SER A 399 2.50 -6.05 6.18
CA SER A 399 1.84 -7.34 5.97
C SER A 399 0.71 -7.29 4.94
N PRO A 400 0.30 -8.43 4.36
CA PRO A 400 -0.68 -8.48 3.28
C PRO A 400 -2.01 -7.73 3.57
N GLU A 401 -2.67 -8.00 4.70
CA GLU A 401 -3.93 -7.30 4.99
C GLU A 401 -3.78 -5.83 5.38
N GLU A 402 -2.62 -5.42 5.89
CA GLU A 402 -2.29 -4.02 6.14
C GLU A 402 -2.20 -3.28 4.85
N GLU A 403 -1.55 -3.87 3.85
CA GLU A 403 -1.40 -3.27 2.54
C GLU A 403 -2.77 -3.21 1.84
N ARG A 404 -3.60 -4.25 1.96
CA ARG A 404 -4.99 -4.22 1.51
C ARG A 404 -5.82 -3.17 2.23
N ALA A 405 -5.73 -3.08 3.55
CA ALA A 405 -6.46 -2.10 4.35
C ALA A 405 -5.94 -0.67 4.14
N ARG A 406 -4.64 -0.50 3.92
CA ARG A 406 -3.98 0.76 3.54
C ARG A 406 -4.48 1.18 2.17
N LEU A 407 -4.53 0.28 1.21
CA LEU A 407 -5.11 0.52 -0.10
C LEU A 407 -6.59 0.95 0.02
N PHE A 408 -7.40 0.20 0.76
CA PHE A 408 -8.82 0.52 0.95
C PHE A 408 -8.99 1.88 1.63
N ARG A 409 -8.17 2.19 2.65
CA ARG A 409 -8.14 3.50 3.29
C ARG A 409 -7.62 4.60 2.38
N ALA A 410 -6.68 4.33 1.48
CA ALA A 410 -6.16 5.29 0.52
C ALA A 410 -7.24 5.65 -0.50
N VAL A 411 -7.92 4.66 -1.09
CA VAL A 411 -9.08 4.90 -1.96
C VAL A 411 -10.18 5.65 -1.20
N ALA A 412 -10.47 5.25 0.03
CA ALA A 412 -11.40 5.95 0.89
C ALA A 412 -10.92 7.36 1.29
N GLY A 413 -9.61 7.62 1.33
CA GLY A 413 -9.04 8.93 1.62
C GLY A 413 -9.26 9.86 0.43
N VAL A 414 -8.85 9.44 -0.76
CA VAL A 414 -9.01 10.18 -2.02
C VAL A 414 -10.45 10.58 -2.25
N LEU A 415 -11.36 9.62 -2.17
CA LEU A 415 -12.77 9.89 -2.39
C LEU A 415 -13.32 10.88 -1.32
N THR A 416 -12.76 10.92 -0.10
CA THR A 416 -13.21 11.80 1.00
C THR A 416 -12.69 13.20 0.78
N ASP A 417 -11.45 13.32 0.32
CA ASP A 417 -10.87 14.60 -0.07
C ASP A 417 -11.63 15.23 -1.25
N LEU A 418 -12.04 14.42 -2.24
CA LEU A 418 -12.93 14.86 -3.31
C LEU A 418 -14.29 15.31 -2.74
N ALA A 419 -14.86 14.50 -1.84
CA ALA A 419 -16.15 14.73 -1.18
C ALA A 419 -16.18 15.97 -0.26
N ALA A 420 -15.02 16.42 0.22
CA ALA A 420 -14.89 17.61 1.07
C ALA A 420 -15.28 18.91 0.33
N SER A 421 -15.12 18.94 -0.99
CA SER A 421 -15.40 20.12 -1.82
C SER A 421 -16.76 20.07 -2.52
N ARG A 422 -17.21 18.87 -2.90
CA ARG A 422 -18.45 18.63 -3.65
C ARG A 422 -18.88 17.17 -3.47
N PRO A 423 -20.18 16.82 -3.60
CA PRO A 423 -20.60 15.43 -3.57
C PRO A 423 -19.89 14.61 -4.65
N VAL A 424 -19.63 13.33 -4.38
CA VAL A 424 -18.95 12.41 -5.32
C VAL A 424 -19.90 11.28 -5.73
N LEU A 425 -20.01 11.00 -7.01
CA LEU A 425 -20.67 9.82 -7.55
C LEU A 425 -19.62 8.94 -8.21
N VAL A 426 -19.51 7.70 -7.76
CA VAL A 426 -18.68 6.67 -8.39
C VAL A 426 -19.57 5.72 -9.18
N VAL A 427 -19.38 5.69 -10.49
CA VAL A 427 -20.06 4.74 -11.38
C VAL A 427 -19.13 3.55 -11.64
N LEU A 428 -19.63 2.34 -11.38
CA LEU A 428 -18.96 1.07 -11.62
C LEU A 428 -19.73 0.30 -12.69
N ASP A 429 -19.34 0.49 -13.95
CA ASP A 429 -20.02 -0.13 -15.09
C ASP A 429 -19.52 -1.58 -15.30
N ASP A 430 -20.47 -2.47 -15.62
CA ASP A 430 -20.27 -3.90 -15.85
C ASP A 430 -19.62 -4.65 -14.66
N LEU A 431 -20.07 -4.37 -13.42
CA LEU A 431 -19.54 -4.94 -12.18
C LEU A 431 -19.51 -6.49 -12.14
N HIS A 432 -20.32 -7.17 -12.96
CA HIS A 432 -20.29 -8.63 -13.14
C HIS A 432 -18.98 -9.15 -13.74
N ALA A 433 -18.25 -8.31 -14.47
CA ALA A 433 -16.95 -8.61 -15.06
C ALA A 433 -15.77 -8.15 -14.17
N ALA A 434 -16.04 -7.58 -13.00
CA ALA A 434 -15.00 -7.13 -12.08
C ALA A 434 -14.35 -8.30 -11.34
N ASP A 435 -13.12 -8.08 -10.85
CA ASP A 435 -12.41 -9.01 -9.98
C ASP A 435 -13.08 -9.08 -8.58
N PRO A 436 -12.96 -10.21 -7.86
CA PRO A 436 -13.50 -10.35 -6.50
C PRO A 436 -12.97 -9.30 -5.51
N GLY A 437 -11.73 -8.83 -5.71
CA GLY A 437 -11.10 -7.77 -4.91
C GLY A 437 -11.85 -6.44 -5.02
N SER A 438 -12.25 -6.04 -6.24
CA SER A 438 -13.09 -4.87 -6.49
C SER A 438 -14.39 -4.90 -5.70
N LEU A 439 -15.09 -6.04 -5.65
CA LEU A 439 -16.34 -6.14 -4.89
C LEU A 439 -16.10 -6.06 -3.37
N SER A 440 -14.98 -6.62 -2.90
CA SER A 440 -14.55 -6.49 -1.51
C SER A 440 -14.25 -5.03 -1.12
N LEU A 441 -13.60 -4.28 -2.00
CA LEU A 441 -13.37 -2.84 -1.84
C LEU A 441 -14.69 -2.05 -1.85
N LEU A 442 -15.60 -2.35 -2.80
CA LEU A 442 -16.92 -1.74 -2.84
C LEU A 442 -17.68 -1.97 -1.52
N HIS A 443 -17.70 -3.21 -1.02
CA HIS A 443 -18.33 -3.54 0.26
C HIS A 443 -17.74 -2.73 1.43
N HIS A 444 -16.40 -2.58 1.48
CA HIS A 444 -15.74 -1.74 2.48
C HIS A 444 -16.15 -0.27 2.39
N LEU A 445 -16.16 0.31 1.19
CA LEU A 445 -16.51 1.72 0.96
C LEU A 445 -17.98 1.99 1.29
N VAL A 446 -18.89 1.12 0.86
CA VAL A 446 -20.33 1.21 1.14
C VAL A 446 -20.59 1.18 2.65
N ARG A 447 -19.91 0.32 3.41
CA ARG A 447 -20.01 0.26 4.89
C ARG A 447 -19.54 1.52 5.59
N THR A 448 -18.58 2.23 5.01
CA THR A 448 -17.99 3.46 5.60
C THR A 448 -18.69 4.74 5.13
N THR A 449 -19.74 4.62 4.30
CA THR A 449 -20.41 5.76 3.66
C THR A 449 -21.42 6.49 4.56
N GLN A 450 -21.86 5.93 5.69
CA GLN A 450 -22.98 6.46 6.49
C GLN A 450 -22.85 7.93 6.97
N ALA A 451 -21.65 8.53 6.92
CA ALA A 451 -21.40 9.94 7.23
C ALA A 451 -20.69 10.74 6.11
N ARG A 452 -20.55 10.16 4.90
CA ARG A 452 -19.70 10.71 3.82
C ARG A 452 -20.53 11.15 2.61
N ARG A 453 -20.03 12.14 1.85
CA ARG A 453 -20.72 12.74 0.68
C ARG A 453 -20.43 12.04 -0.65
N TRP A 454 -20.10 10.76 -0.62
CA TRP A 454 -19.91 9.95 -1.84
C TRP A 454 -21.04 8.92 -1.99
N ARG A 455 -21.33 8.47 -3.22
CA ARG A 455 -22.29 7.39 -3.51
C ARG A 455 -21.86 6.56 -4.69
N PHE A 456 -22.46 5.38 -4.82
CA PHE A 456 -22.14 4.42 -5.88
C PHE A 456 -23.37 4.11 -6.74
N ILE A 457 -23.16 3.99 -8.05
CA ILE A 457 -24.08 3.33 -8.98
C ILE A 457 -23.28 2.22 -9.68
N ALA A 458 -23.77 0.99 -9.62
CA ALA A 458 -23.17 -0.14 -10.33
C ALA A 458 -24.13 -0.68 -11.39
N THR A 459 -23.61 -1.18 -12.52
CA THR A 459 -24.42 -1.95 -13.47
C THR A 459 -24.03 -3.42 -13.43
N CYS A 460 -25.03 -4.30 -13.52
CA CYS A 460 -24.83 -5.75 -13.46
C CYS A 460 -25.75 -6.45 -14.48
N ARG A 461 -25.33 -7.61 -15.00
CA ARG A 461 -26.15 -8.46 -15.88
C ARG A 461 -26.88 -9.50 -15.04
N ASP A 462 -28.11 -9.85 -15.43
CA ASP A 462 -28.99 -10.74 -14.64
C ASP A 462 -28.46 -12.19 -14.55
N ASP A 463 -27.82 -12.66 -15.62
CA ASP A 463 -27.47 -14.08 -15.80
C ASP A 463 -25.96 -14.37 -15.69
N SER A 464 -25.15 -13.43 -15.19
CA SER A 464 -23.68 -13.51 -15.32
C SER A 464 -22.94 -14.01 -14.08
N LEU A 465 -23.62 -14.20 -12.95
CA LEU A 465 -23.00 -14.66 -11.70
C LEU A 465 -23.55 -16.03 -11.28
N GLU A 466 -22.75 -17.07 -11.46
CA GLU A 466 -23.10 -18.45 -11.14
C GLU A 466 -23.42 -18.66 -9.65
N PRO A 467 -24.28 -19.64 -9.29
CA PRO A 467 -24.49 -20.04 -7.90
C PRO A 467 -23.16 -20.49 -7.25
N GLY A 468 -22.73 -19.77 -6.21
CA GLY A 468 -21.49 -20.07 -5.48
C GLY A 468 -20.34 -19.08 -5.74
N ASP A 469 -20.43 -18.23 -6.76
CA ASP A 469 -19.43 -17.20 -7.08
C ASP A 469 -19.22 -16.24 -5.89
N ALA A 470 -17.96 -16.03 -5.48
CA ALA A 470 -17.58 -15.13 -4.40
C ALA A 470 -18.12 -13.70 -4.60
N ARG A 471 -18.17 -13.23 -5.86
CA ARG A 471 -18.71 -11.92 -6.24
C ARG A 471 -20.19 -11.80 -5.90
N ARG A 472 -20.96 -12.85 -6.20
CA ARG A 472 -22.39 -12.94 -5.88
C ARG A 472 -22.61 -12.92 -4.37
N GLN A 473 -21.80 -13.66 -3.61
CA GLN A 473 -21.91 -13.70 -2.15
C GLN A 473 -21.71 -12.32 -1.50
N VAL A 474 -20.73 -11.55 -1.98
CA VAL A 474 -20.48 -10.18 -1.50
C VAL A 474 -21.63 -9.26 -1.86
N LEU A 475 -22.11 -9.29 -3.12
CA LEU A 475 -23.23 -8.45 -3.57
C LEU A 475 -24.51 -8.75 -2.79
N ASP A 476 -24.85 -10.04 -2.63
CA ASP A 476 -25.98 -10.49 -1.81
C ASP A 476 -25.81 -10.07 -0.34
N GLY A 477 -24.58 -10.06 0.18
CA GLY A 477 -24.26 -9.54 1.51
C GLY A 477 -24.59 -8.06 1.66
N ILE A 478 -24.22 -7.23 0.69
CA ILE A 478 -24.52 -5.79 0.66
C ILE A 478 -26.04 -5.57 0.63
N LEU A 479 -26.76 -6.33 -0.21
CA LEU A 479 -28.21 -6.26 -0.36
C LEU A 479 -28.94 -6.68 0.92
N ARG A 480 -28.57 -7.81 1.53
CA ARG A 480 -29.15 -8.29 2.79
C ARG A 480 -28.99 -7.30 3.94
N GLN A 481 -27.88 -6.56 3.96
CA GLN A 481 -27.61 -5.51 4.95
C GLN A 481 -28.33 -4.18 4.63
N ARG A 482 -29.18 -4.14 3.59
CA ARG A 482 -29.91 -2.94 3.13
C ARG A 482 -29.00 -1.76 2.78
N MET A 483 -27.77 -2.05 2.36
CA MET A 483 -26.80 -1.03 1.93
C MET A 483 -26.86 -0.78 0.40
N ALA A 484 -27.69 -1.51 -0.33
CA ALA A 484 -27.95 -1.29 -1.74
C ALA A 484 -29.44 -1.40 -2.08
N VAL A 485 -29.85 -0.73 -3.15
CA VAL A 485 -31.17 -0.87 -3.79
C VAL A 485 -30.99 -1.32 -5.23
N GLU A 486 -31.85 -2.22 -5.70
CA GLU A 486 -31.81 -2.73 -7.07
C GLU A 486 -32.86 -2.05 -7.96
N ILE A 487 -32.48 -1.77 -9.21
CA ILE A 487 -33.36 -1.28 -10.27
C ILE A 487 -33.26 -2.24 -11.45
N ASP A 488 -34.32 -3.02 -11.67
CA ASP A 488 -34.41 -3.93 -12.81
C ASP A 488 -34.86 -3.18 -14.07
N LEU A 489 -34.00 -3.17 -15.09
CA LEU A 489 -34.35 -2.58 -16.38
C LEU A 489 -35.07 -3.59 -17.26
N LEU A 490 -36.37 -3.37 -17.41
CA LEU A 490 -37.22 -4.11 -18.31
C LEU A 490 -36.98 -3.73 -19.78
N ARG A 491 -37.41 -4.60 -20.69
CA ARG A 491 -37.49 -4.34 -22.14
C ARG A 491 -38.45 -3.20 -22.45
N LEU A 492 -38.16 -2.44 -23.51
CA LEU A 492 -38.98 -1.32 -23.95
C LEU A 492 -40.38 -1.79 -24.37
N SER A 493 -41.37 -0.95 -24.07
CA SER A 493 -42.70 -1.16 -24.61
C SER A 493 -42.70 -1.00 -26.13
N ARG A 494 -43.77 -1.46 -26.79
CA ARG A 494 -43.94 -1.26 -28.23
C ARG A 494 -43.94 0.22 -28.62
N ALA A 495 -44.51 1.08 -27.78
CA ALA A 495 -44.56 2.52 -28.00
C ALA A 495 -43.18 3.16 -27.88
N ASP A 496 -42.43 2.82 -26.84
CA ASP A 496 -41.08 3.36 -26.60
C ASP A 496 -40.08 2.87 -27.65
N CYS A 497 -40.17 1.61 -28.06
CA CYS A 497 -39.36 1.05 -29.15
C CYS A 497 -39.67 1.73 -30.49
N ALA A 498 -40.96 2.03 -30.77
CA ALA A 498 -41.34 2.77 -31.96
C ALA A 498 -40.85 4.24 -31.91
N GLY A 499 -40.90 4.89 -30.75
CA GLY A 499 -40.36 6.24 -30.54
C GLY A 499 -38.86 6.30 -30.76
N LEU A 500 -38.11 5.34 -30.20
CA LEU A 500 -36.68 5.18 -30.42
C LEU A 500 -36.36 4.98 -31.90
N ALA A 501 -37.10 4.10 -32.57
CA ALA A 501 -36.91 3.83 -33.99
C ALA A 501 -37.18 5.05 -34.88
N ALA A 502 -38.25 5.80 -34.57
CA ALA A 502 -38.60 7.02 -35.30
C ALA A 502 -37.57 8.12 -35.12
N ALA A 503 -37.06 8.32 -33.89
CA ALA A 503 -36.01 9.30 -33.60
C ALA A 503 -34.69 8.95 -34.30
N ALA A 504 -34.33 7.65 -34.38
CA ALA A 504 -33.11 7.19 -35.02
C ALA A 504 -33.15 7.28 -36.55
N ALA A 505 -34.27 6.90 -37.18
CA ALA A 505 -34.43 6.85 -38.63
C ALA A 505 -35.01 8.12 -39.26
N GLY A 506 -35.41 9.11 -38.44
CA GLY A 506 -36.07 10.34 -38.93
C GLY A 506 -37.44 10.08 -39.55
N PHE A 507 -38.19 9.09 -39.06
CA PHE A 507 -39.49 8.73 -39.62
C PHE A 507 -40.51 9.87 -39.46
N GLY A 508 -41.19 10.20 -40.56
CA GLY A 508 -42.15 11.32 -40.65
C GLY A 508 -43.57 10.99 -40.22
N GLY A 509 -43.81 9.81 -39.62
CA GLY A 509 -45.11 9.38 -39.10
C GLY A 509 -46.07 8.79 -40.15
N ARG A 510 -45.55 8.36 -41.31
CA ARG A 510 -46.33 7.74 -42.39
C ARG A 510 -46.83 6.34 -42.00
N ALA A 511 -47.82 5.82 -42.73
CA ALA A 511 -48.36 4.48 -42.46
C ALA A 511 -47.31 3.36 -42.65
N GLU A 512 -46.36 3.56 -43.57
CA GLU A 512 -45.21 2.69 -43.80
C GLU A 512 -44.25 2.72 -42.61
N ASP A 513 -43.93 3.90 -42.06
CA ASP A 513 -43.11 4.06 -40.86
C ASP A 513 -43.68 3.28 -39.66
N ARG A 514 -45.02 3.27 -39.51
CA ARG A 514 -45.70 2.50 -38.45
C ARG A 514 -45.58 0.99 -38.66
N ARG A 515 -45.63 0.50 -39.91
CA ARG A 515 -45.41 -0.93 -40.22
C ARG A 515 -43.97 -1.33 -39.93
N THR A 516 -43.01 -0.51 -40.35
CA THR A 516 -41.58 -0.71 -40.10
C THR A 516 -41.26 -0.70 -38.61
N ALA A 517 -41.75 0.28 -37.84
CA ALA A 517 -41.58 0.34 -36.38
C ALA A 517 -42.20 -0.87 -35.67
N SER A 518 -43.38 -1.33 -36.13
CA SER A 518 -43.99 -2.54 -35.60
C SER A 518 -43.15 -3.79 -35.89
N ARG A 519 -42.50 -3.85 -37.06
CA ARG A 519 -41.62 -4.96 -37.43
C ARG A 519 -40.34 -4.95 -36.59
N ILE A 520 -39.75 -3.77 -36.39
CA ILE A 520 -38.59 -3.55 -35.52
C ILE A 520 -38.89 -4.04 -34.09
N PHE A 521 -40.04 -3.71 -33.52
CA PHE A 521 -40.42 -4.21 -32.18
C PHE A 521 -40.55 -5.74 -32.15
N GLN A 522 -41.17 -6.36 -33.15
CA GLN A 522 -41.33 -7.83 -33.21
C GLN A 522 -39.99 -8.57 -33.32
N LEU A 523 -39.01 -8.00 -34.02
CA LEU A 523 -37.69 -8.59 -34.21
C LEU A 523 -36.76 -8.32 -33.02
N SER A 524 -36.79 -7.11 -32.46
CA SER A 524 -36.01 -6.72 -31.27
C SER A 524 -36.56 -7.27 -29.97
N LEU A 525 -37.85 -7.63 -29.93
CA LEU A 525 -38.60 -7.95 -28.71
C LEU A 525 -38.40 -6.89 -27.60
N GLY A 526 -38.35 -5.61 -27.99
CA GLY A 526 -38.20 -4.49 -27.07
C GLY A 526 -36.79 -4.27 -26.50
N ASN A 527 -35.76 -4.99 -26.97
CA ASN A 527 -34.37 -4.66 -26.62
C ASN A 527 -33.92 -3.40 -27.39
N PRO A 528 -33.55 -2.28 -26.72
CA PRO A 528 -33.20 -1.02 -27.38
C PRO A 528 -32.05 -1.13 -28.37
N LEU A 529 -30.99 -1.88 -28.01
CA LEU A 529 -29.85 -2.09 -28.88
C LEU A 529 -30.29 -2.78 -30.18
N PHE A 530 -31.11 -3.82 -30.07
CA PHE A 530 -31.62 -4.52 -31.24
C PHE A 530 -32.55 -3.64 -32.07
N ALA A 531 -33.37 -2.81 -31.42
CA ALA A 531 -34.25 -1.88 -32.12
C ALA A 531 -33.44 -0.86 -32.94
N LEU A 532 -32.39 -0.27 -32.36
CA LEU A 532 -31.50 0.68 -33.06
C LEU A 532 -30.78 0.02 -34.23
N GLU A 533 -30.28 -1.21 -34.07
CA GLU A 533 -29.64 -1.92 -35.18
C GLU A 533 -30.59 -2.17 -36.35
N LEU A 534 -31.84 -2.53 -36.05
CA LEU A 534 -32.87 -2.79 -37.06
C LEU A 534 -33.33 -1.53 -37.81
N THR A 535 -33.21 -0.33 -37.22
CA THR A 535 -33.61 0.93 -37.88
C THR A 535 -32.78 1.26 -39.12
N ASN A 536 -31.53 0.79 -39.18
CA ASN A 536 -30.62 1.05 -40.30
C ASN A 536 -30.71 0.01 -41.43
N SER A 537 -31.64 -0.94 -41.34
CA SER A 537 -31.82 -2.02 -42.32
C SER A 537 -32.80 -1.63 -43.44
N PRO A 538 -32.53 -1.97 -44.72
CA PRO A 538 -33.49 -1.76 -45.80
C PRO A 538 -34.81 -2.49 -45.52
N GLN A 539 -35.94 -1.86 -45.84
CA GLN A 539 -37.27 -2.40 -45.56
C GLN A 539 -37.50 -3.80 -46.18
N ALA A 540 -36.97 -4.03 -47.40
CA ALA A 540 -37.04 -5.32 -48.07
C ALA A 540 -36.34 -6.46 -47.28
N ASP A 541 -35.29 -6.14 -46.52
CA ASP A 541 -34.58 -7.12 -45.69
C ASP A 541 -35.33 -7.40 -44.39
N LEU A 542 -35.98 -6.38 -43.79
CA LEU A 542 -36.87 -6.53 -42.62
C LEU A 542 -38.10 -7.39 -42.91
N GLU A 543 -38.61 -7.36 -44.14
CA GLU A 543 -39.74 -8.17 -44.60
C GLU A 543 -39.33 -9.62 -44.90
N ARG A 544 -38.10 -9.86 -45.39
CA ARG A 544 -37.56 -11.22 -45.62
C ARG A 544 -37.19 -11.96 -44.33
N MET A 545 -36.88 -11.24 -43.26
CA MET A 545 -36.61 -11.83 -41.95
C MET A 545 -37.92 -12.37 -41.37
N GLY A 546 -38.10 -13.70 -41.24
CA GLY A 546 -39.32 -14.31 -40.69
C GLY A 546 -39.57 -14.03 -39.20
N PRO A 547 -40.80 -14.15 -38.67
CA PRO A 547 -41.07 -13.97 -37.24
C PRO A 547 -40.36 -15.05 -36.40
N ARG A 548 -39.84 -14.67 -35.21
CA ARG A 548 -39.30 -15.61 -34.21
C ARG A 548 -40.33 -16.71 -33.93
N ARG A 549 -40.00 -17.98 -34.20
CA ARG A 549 -40.64 -19.09 -33.45
C ARG A 549 -40.09 -19.03 -32.03
N ARG A 550 -40.95 -19.09 -31.02
CA ARG A 550 -40.55 -19.41 -29.63
C ARG A 550 -39.99 -20.84 -29.66
N THR A 551 -38.68 -20.99 -29.81
CA THR A 551 -37.99 -22.23 -29.49
C THR A 551 -37.81 -22.27 -27.98
N THR A 552 -38.20 -23.39 -27.36
CA THR A 552 -38.03 -23.69 -25.94
C THR A 552 -36.60 -24.06 -25.55
N ALA A 553 -35.63 -23.85 -26.46
CA ALA A 553 -34.22 -23.97 -26.17
C ALA A 553 -33.69 -22.58 -25.82
N GLU A 554 -33.25 -22.42 -24.57
CA GLU A 554 -32.55 -21.23 -24.09
C GLU A 554 -31.34 -20.97 -25.01
N PRO A 555 -31.21 -19.76 -25.61
CA PRO A 555 -29.98 -19.40 -26.30
C PRO A 555 -28.84 -19.34 -25.28
N HIS A 556 -27.66 -19.88 -25.61
CA HIS A 556 -26.45 -19.62 -24.83
C HIS A 556 -26.23 -18.10 -24.69
N ALA A 557 -25.97 -17.66 -23.46
CA ALA A 557 -25.94 -16.26 -23.06
C ALA A 557 -24.88 -15.40 -23.77
N ASP A 558 -23.85 -16.03 -24.34
CA ASP A 558 -22.69 -15.35 -24.94
C ASP A 558 -22.71 -15.27 -26.48
N ALA A 559 -23.69 -15.89 -27.16
CA ALA A 559 -23.74 -15.90 -28.61
C ALA A 559 -24.54 -14.71 -29.16
N VAL A 560 -23.97 -13.95 -30.11
CA VAL A 560 -24.75 -12.96 -30.88
C VAL A 560 -25.88 -13.71 -31.60
N PRO A 561 -27.17 -13.37 -31.39
CA PRO A 561 -28.27 -14.06 -32.06
C PRO A 561 -28.11 -14.06 -33.59
N ASP A 562 -28.42 -15.18 -34.27
CA ASP A 562 -28.17 -15.38 -35.72
C ASP A 562 -28.76 -14.29 -36.64
N SER A 563 -29.83 -13.64 -36.19
CA SER A 563 -30.48 -12.53 -36.91
C SER A 563 -29.66 -11.24 -36.83
N ILE A 564 -29.05 -10.97 -35.68
CA ILE A 564 -28.16 -9.83 -35.43
C ILE A 564 -26.82 -10.08 -36.10
N ARG A 565 -26.30 -11.31 -36.05
CA ARG A 565 -25.06 -11.69 -36.76
C ARG A 565 -25.18 -11.41 -38.26
N ARG A 566 -26.32 -11.75 -38.87
CA ARG A 566 -26.60 -11.44 -40.29
C ARG A 566 -26.72 -9.95 -40.57
N LEU A 567 -27.34 -9.19 -39.68
CA LEU A 567 -27.49 -7.74 -39.82
C LEU A 567 -26.16 -7.01 -39.69
N ILE A 568 -25.40 -7.29 -38.62
CA ILE A 568 -24.07 -6.72 -38.39
C ILE A 568 -23.13 -7.15 -39.53
N GLY A 569 -23.16 -8.42 -39.93
CA GLY A 569 -22.40 -8.93 -41.08
C GLY A 569 -22.72 -8.17 -42.37
N GLY A 570 -23.99 -7.86 -42.63
CA GLY A 570 -24.42 -7.06 -43.77
C GLY A 570 -23.94 -5.59 -43.72
N ARG A 571 -23.91 -4.96 -42.55
CA ARG A 571 -23.37 -3.59 -42.37
C ARG A 571 -21.85 -3.57 -42.55
N LEU A 572 -21.15 -4.52 -41.93
CA LEU A 572 -19.70 -4.68 -42.09
C LEU A 572 -19.32 -4.93 -43.55
N ALA A 573 -20.09 -5.75 -44.28
CA ALA A 573 -19.84 -6.04 -45.70
C ALA A 573 -19.90 -4.81 -46.62
N ARG A 574 -20.64 -3.75 -46.23
CA ARG A 574 -20.73 -2.49 -46.99
C ARG A 574 -19.54 -1.55 -46.75
N LEU A 575 -18.73 -1.79 -45.72
CA LEU A 575 -17.53 -1.01 -45.47
C LEU A 575 -16.42 -1.33 -46.50
N PRO A 576 -15.51 -0.39 -46.77
CA PRO A 576 -14.26 -0.67 -47.45
C PRO A 576 -13.51 -1.85 -46.80
N ALA A 577 -12.73 -2.60 -47.58
CA ALA A 577 -11.99 -3.75 -47.08
C ALA A 577 -11.05 -3.38 -45.93
N ASP A 578 -10.35 -2.25 -46.03
CA ASP A 578 -9.42 -1.78 -45.01
C ASP A 578 -10.14 -1.29 -43.74
N ALA A 579 -11.34 -0.72 -43.86
CA ALA A 579 -12.20 -0.42 -42.73
C ALA A 579 -12.59 -1.68 -41.94
N ARG A 580 -12.98 -2.77 -42.62
CA ARG A 580 -13.24 -4.04 -41.92
C ARG A 580 -11.99 -4.60 -41.23
N ARG A 581 -10.82 -4.43 -41.82
CA ARG A 581 -9.54 -4.94 -41.29
C ARG A 581 -9.05 -4.11 -40.10
N ALA A 582 -9.22 -2.78 -40.14
CA ALA A 582 -8.99 -1.92 -38.98
C ALA A 582 -9.96 -2.25 -37.83
N LEU A 583 -11.24 -2.53 -38.12
CA LEU A 583 -12.20 -2.99 -37.11
C LEU A 583 -11.84 -4.36 -36.52
N ALA A 584 -11.26 -5.26 -37.31
CA ALA A 584 -10.72 -6.52 -36.80
C ALA A 584 -9.59 -6.27 -35.78
N ALA A 585 -8.64 -5.38 -36.08
CA ALA A 585 -7.59 -4.99 -35.14
C ALA A 585 -8.17 -4.35 -33.86
N LEU A 586 -9.15 -3.45 -34.01
CA LEU A 586 -9.84 -2.83 -32.87
C LEU A 586 -10.63 -3.84 -32.03
N SER A 587 -11.18 -4.89 -32.65
CA SER A 587 -12.06 -5.86 -31.96
C SER A 587 -11.36 -6.70 -30.89
N VAL A 588 -10.04 -6.82 -30.99
CA VAL A 588 -9.20 -7.54 -30.03
C VAL A 588 -8.95 -6.71 -28.77
N ALA A 589 -9.06 -5.39 -28.85
CA ALA A 589 -8.92 -4.54 -27.68
C ALA A 589 -10.08 -4.69 -26.69
N GLY A 590 -9.74 -4.72 -25.41
CA GLY A 590 -10.66 -4.95 -24.31
C GLY A 590 -11.61 -3.78 -24.05
N GLY A 591 -12.63 -3.56 -24.90
CA GLY A 591 -13.86 -2.80 -24.61
C GLY A 591 -13.72 -1.29 -24.38
N THR A 592 -12.53 -0.82 -24.02
CA THR A 592 -12.11 0.57 -23.93
C THR A 592 -11.76 1.11 -25.32
N ALA A 593 -11.68 2.43 -25.39
CA ALA A 593 -11.11 3.06 -26.57
C ALA A 593 -9.61 2.77 -26.65
N VAL A 594 -9.13 2.44 -27.84
CA VAL A 594 -7.71 2.22 -28.14
C VAL A 594 -7.14 3.50 -28.70
N SER A 595 -5.97 3.92 -28.22
CA SER A 595 -5.33 5.11 -28.80
C SER A 595 -5.02 4.88 -30.29
N LEU A 596 -5.08 5.95 -31.10
CA LEU A 596 -4.77 5.84 -32.53
C LEU A 596 -3.38 5.21 -32.75
N ALA A 597 -2.39 5.60 -31.95
CA ALA A 597 -1.02 5.06 -32.03
C ALA A 597 -0.94 3.55 -31.72
N GLU A 598 -1.68 3.06 -30.71
CA GLU A 598 -1.78 1.62 -30.44
C GLU A 598 -2.44 0.90 -31.61
N LEU A 599 -3.54 1.43 -32.15
CA LEU A 599 -4.27 0.80 -33.23
C LEU A 599 -3.47 0.76 -34.54
N GLU A 600 -2.74 1.82 -34.88
CA GLU A 600 -1.81 1.85 -36.01
C GLU A 600 -0.71 0.79 -35.86
N SER A 601 -0.12 0.69 -34.67
CA SER A 601 0.89 -0.32 -34.34
C SER A 601 0.36 -1.75 -34.47
N ILE A 602 -0.85 -2.01 -33.95
CA ILE A 602 -1.51 -3.32 -34.05
C ILE A 602 -1.88 -3.64 -35.51
N ALA A 603 -2.37 -2.65 -36.25
CA ALA A 603 -2.77 -2.81 -37.64
C ALA A 603 -1.56 -3.10 -38.54
N SER A 604 -0.44 -2.41 -38.33
CA SER A 604 0.80 -2.61 -39.09
C SER A 604 1.41 -4.00 -38.82
N ALA A 605 1.48 -4.42 -37.55
CA ALA A 605 2.11 -5.70 -37.18
C ALA A 605 1.18 -6.93 -37.30
N GLY A 606 -0.10 -6.77 -36.99
CA GLY A 606 -1.03 -7.88 -36.81
C GLY A 606 -1.81 -8.27 -38.07
N LEU A 607 -2.08 -7.32 -38.98
CA LEU A 607 -2.88 -7.53 -40.19
C LEU A 607 -2.02 -7.99 -41.37
N HIS A 608 -2.66 -8.70 -42.31
CA HIS A 608 -2.07 -9.01 -43.62
C HIS A 608 -3.05 -8.68 -44.76
N PRO A 609 -2.65 -7.85 -45.76
CA PRO A 609 -1.44 -6.99 -45.80
C PRO A 609 -1.24 -6.08 -44.56
N SER A 610 -0.14 -5.36 -44.36
CA SER A 610 -0.14 -4.36 -43.28
C SER A 610 -1.10 -3.21 -43.62
N LEU A 611 -1.54 -2.46 -42.62
CA LEU A 611 -2.16 -1.14 -42.83
C LEU A 611 -1.29 -0.10 -42.13
N GLU A 612 -0.90 0.94 -42.86
CA GLU A 612 -0.08 2.04 -42.35
C GLU A 612 -0.96 3.23 -41.89
N GLY A 613 -0.40 4.16 -41.13
CA GLY A 613 -1.16 5.25 -40.46
C GLY A 613 -2.21 5.97 -41.31
N PRO A 614 -1.90 6.44 -42.54
CA PRO A 614 -2.89 7.10 -43.40
C PRO A 614 -4.05 6.18 -43.80
N GLU A 615 -3.79 4.89 -44.01
CA GLU A 615 -4.79 3.89 -44.40
C GLU A 615 -5.68 3.53 -43.21
N VAL A 616 -5.08 3.41 -42.01
CA VAL A 616 -5.81 3.21 -40.75
C VAL A 616 -6.72 4.39 -40.47
N THR A 617 -6.24 5.62 -40.66
CA THR A 617 -7.05 6.84 -40.47
C THR A 617 -8.24 6.87 -41.42
N ALA A 618 -8.02 6.66 -42.73
CA ALA A 618 -9.11 6.63 -43.72
C ALA A 618 -10.13 5.49 -43.45
N ALA A 619 -9.64 4.34 -42.99
CA ALA A 619 -10.46 3.21 -42.56
C ALA A 619 -11.36 3.56 -41.35
N LEU A 620 -10.81 4.27 -40.37
CA LEU A 620 -11.53 4.72 -39.18
C LEU A 620 -12.52 5.85 -39.50
N ASP A 621 -12.21 6.75 -40.43
CA ASP A 621 -13.15 7.78 -40.91
C ASP A 621 -14.39 7.13 -41.55
N ALA A 622 -14.19 6.11 -42.40
CA ALA A 622 -15.29 5.37 -42.99
C ALA A 622 -16.12 4.61 -41.95
N ALA A 623 -15.47 4.00 -40.95
CA ALA A 623 -16.14 3.30 -39.86
C ALA A 623 -16.89 4.26 -38.91
N THR A 624 -16.37 5.47 -38.69
CA THR A 624 -17.00 6.53 -37.89
C THR A 624 -18.21 7.11 -38.64
N GLY A 625 -18.06 7.39 -39.95
CA GLY A 625 -19.12 7.89 -40.82
C GLY A 625 -20.30 6.93 -40.97
N SER A 626 -20.06 5.63 -40.86
CA SER A 626 -21.11 4.58 -40.83
C SER A 626 -21.70 4.32 -39.44
N GLY A 627 -21.17 4.97 -38.40
CA GLY A 627 -21.64 4.83 -37.02
C GLY A 627 -21.29 3.51 -36.34
N ILE A 628 -20.25 2.81 -36.80
CA ILE A 628 -19.80 1.55 -36.18
C ILE A 628 -18.85 1.83 -35.00
N VAL A 629 -17.95 2.80 -35.18
CA VAL A 629 -17.04 3.28 -34.14
C VAL A 629 -17.32 4.73 -33.79
N GLU A 630 -16.72 5.17 -32.70
CA GLU A 630 -16.69 6.55 -32.28
C GLU A 630 -15.32 6.92 -31.70
N GLU A 631 -14.98 8.19 -31.86
CA GLU A 631 -13.81 8.79 -31.22
C GLU A 631 -14.06 9.02 -29.73
N ARG A 632 -13.08 8.63 -28.91
CA ARG A 632 -13.05 8.85 -27.46
C ARG A 632 -11.65 9.28 -27.04
N ASP A 633 -11.57 10.09 -25.99
CA ASP A 633 -10.29 10.39 -25.35
C ASP A 633 -9.80 9.15 -24.58
N VAL A 634 -8.56 8.74 -24.83
CA VAL A 634 -7.84 7.67 -24.12
C VAL A 634 -6.70 8.29 -23.34
N VAL A 635 -6.39 7.79 -22.15
CA VAL A 635 -5.29 8.32 -21.34
C VAL A 635 -4.05 7.46 -21.57
N VAL A 636 -3.00 8.06 -22.13
CA VAL A 636 -1.69 7.40 -22.29
C VAL A 636 -0.64 8.29 -21.64
N GLY A 637 0.13 7.75 -20.69
CA GLY A 637 1.15 8.52 -19.96
C GLY A 637 0.60 9.74 -19.21
N GLY A 638 -0.64 9.64 -18.69
CA GLY A 638 -1.30 10.73 -17.97
C GLY A 638 -1.75 11.91 -18.84
N ARG A 639 -1.82 11.74 -20.17
CA ARG A 639 -2.33 12.74 -21.12
C ARG A 639 -3.50 12.17 -21.93
N PRO A 640 -4.57 12.96 -22.16
CA PRO A 640 -5.63 12.56 -23.08
C PRO A 640 -5.11 12.59 -24.52
N VAL A 641 -5.28 11.49 -25.23
CA VAL A 641 -4.96 11.30 -26.65
C VAL A 641 -6.19 10.78 -27.40
N LEU A 642 -6.23 10.96 -28.71
CA LEU A 642 -7.32 10.44 -29.55
C LEU A 642 -7.30 8.91 -29.55
N GLY A 643 -8.46 8.31 -29.30
CA GLY A 643 -8.68 6.89 -29.48
C GLY A 643 -10.05 6.56 -30.05
N TYR A 644 -10.27 5.27 -30.30
CA TYR A 644 -11.45 4.75 -30.97
C TYR A 644 -12.05 3.60 -30.19
N ALA A 645 -13.38 3.60 -30.06
CA ALA A 645 -14.14 2.50 -29.48
C ALA A 645 -15.28 2.07 -30.40
N PHE A 646 -15.73 0.83 -30.26
CA PHE A 646 -17.01 0.42 -30.81
C PHE A 646 -18.13 1.14 -30.07
N ARG A 647 -19.10 1.69 -30.82
CA ARG A 647 -20.32 2.25 -30.19
C ARG A 647 -21.10 1.19 -29.44
N HIS A 648 -21.04 -0.06 -29.92
CA HIS A 648 -21.82 -1.17 -29.40
C HIS A 648 -20.95 -2.41 -29.16
N PRO A 649 -20.91 -2.97 -27.92
CA PRO A 649 -20.13 -4.17 -27.60
C PRO A 649 -20.48 -5.39 -28.45
N LEU A 650 -21.73 -5.53 -28.91
CA LEU A 650 -22.13 -6.64 -29.80
C LEU A 650 -21.49 -6.54 -31.19
N VAL A 651 -21.22 -5.33 -31.70
CA VAL A 651 -20.53 -5.16 -32.99
C VAL A 651 -19.08 -5.58 -32.85
N ARG A 652 -18.44 -5.22 -31.72
CA ARG A 652 -17.10 -5.73 -31.36
C ARG A 652 -17.09 -7.26 -31.34
N LEU A 653 -18.02 -7.88 -30.61
CA LEU A 653 -18.13 -9.35 -30.53
C LEU A 653 -18.35 -9.98 -31.90
N ALA A 654 -19.25 -9.42 -32.72
CA ALA A 654 -19.49 -9.90 -34.07
C ALA A 654 -18.28 -9.73 -35.01
N CYS A 655 -17.46 -8.69 -34.82
CA CYS A 655 -16.18 -8.53 -35.52
C CYS A 655 -15.16 -9.59 -35.04
N ALA A 656 -15.05 -9.80 -33.73
CA ALA A 656 -14.13 -10.77 -33.14
C ALA A 656 -14.50 -12.22 -33.52
N GLU A 657 -15.78 -12.57 -33.58
CA GLU A 657 -16.29 -13.88 -34.02
C GLU A 657 -15.98 -14.19 -35.50
N GLN A 658 -15.81 -13.16 -36.34
CA GLN A 658 -15.46 -13.34 -37.76
C GLN A 658 -13.96 -13.63 -37.98
N LEU A 659 -13.13 -13.47 -36.94
CA LEU A 659 -11.71 -13.74 -37.03
C LEU A 659 -11.47 -15.25 -37.07
N SER A 660 -10.65 -15.69 -38.03
CA SER A 660 -10.08 -17.03 -37.96
C SER A 660 -9.19 -17.15 -36.71
N ARG A 661 -9.01 -18.36 -36.19
CA ARG A 661 -8.13 -18.62 -35.04
C ARG A 661 -6.71 -18.07 -35.27
N ALA A 662 -6.20 -18.18 -36.50
CA ALA A 662 -4.89 -17.65 -36.87
C ALA A 662 -4.84 -16.11 -36.88
N ALA A 663 -5.87 -15.44 -37.42
CA ALA A 663 -5.95 -13.98 -37.43
C ALA A 663 -6.10 -13.43 -36.00
N ARG A 664 -6.95 -14.06 -35.19
CA ARG A 664 -7.11 -13.72 -33.77
C ARG A 664 -5.80 -13.85 -33.01
N ARG A 665 -5.10 -14.97 -33.15
CA ARG A 665 -3.79 -15.21 -32.52
C ARG A 665 -2.80 -14.08 -32.84
N ARG A 666 -2.65 -13.75 -34.12
CA ARG A 666 -1.72 -12.69 -34.58
C ARG A 666 -2.08 -11.30 -34.06
N LEU A 667 -3.36 -10.95 -34.05
CA LEU A 667 -3.81 -9.66 -33.54
C LEU A 667 -3.59 -9.55 -32.03
N HIS A 668 -3.84 -10.61 -31.26
CA HIS A 668 -3.53 -10.63 -29.83
C HIS A 668 -2.01 -10.54 -29.57
N GLN A 669 -1.19 -11.20 -30.39
CA GLN A 669 0.28 -11.08 -30.30
C GLN A 669 0.74 -9.64 -30.59
N ALA A 670 0.26 -9.04 -31.68
CA ALA A 670 0.57 -7.66 -32.03
C ALA A 670 0.10 -6.65 -30.95
N TYR A 671 -1.03 -6.94 -30.31
CA TYR A 671 -1.52 -6.17 -29.18
C TYR A 671 -0.58 -6.28 -27.98
N ALA A 672 -0.20 -7.50 -27.59
CA ALA A 672 0.72 -7.72 -26.48
C ALA A 672 2.07 -7.01 -26.70
N ASP A 673 2.66 -7.12 -27.90
CA ASP A 673 3.92 -6.47 -28.24
C ASP A 673 3.80 -4.93 -28.26
N THR A 674 2.63 -4.40 -28.62
CA THR A 674 2.35 -2.97 -28.57
C THR A 674 2.19 -2.48 -27.14
N ALA A 675 1.42 -3.20 -26.31
CA ALA A 675 1.25 -2.91 -24.90
C ALA A 675 2.58 -2.98 -24.15
N LEU A 676 3.40 -4.00 -24.38
CA LEU A 676 4.73 -4.14 -23.76
C LEU A 676 5.66 -2.94 -24.07
N ARG A 677 5.54 -2.37 -25.27
CA ARG A 677 6.36 -1.21 -25.69
C ARG A 677 5.85 0.12 -25.15
N LEU A 678 4.54 0.30 -25.11
CA LEU A 678 3.92 1.60 -24.77
C LEU A 678 3.50 1.72 -23.30
N ARG A 679 3.17 0.60 -22.67
CA ARG A 679 2.64 0.45 -21.30
C ARG A 679 3.18 -0.81 -20.63
N PRO A 680 4.51 -0.94 -20.43
CA PRO A 680 5.12 -2.14 -19.81
C PRO A 680 4.58 -2.45 -18.41
N GLU A 681 4.02 -1.45 -17.72
CA GLU A 681 3.35 -1.58 -16.42
C GLU A 681 2.00 -2.31 -16.48
N ALA A 682 1.37 -2.44 -17.66
CA ALA A 682 0.08 -3.09 -17.85
C ALA A 682 0.22 -4.63 -17.94
N VAL A 683 0.86 -5.21 -16.93
CA VAL A 683 1.24 -6.65 -16.88
C VAL A 683 0.03 -7.56 -17.09
N ASP A 684 -1.11 -7.26 -16.46
CA ASP A 684 -2.36 -8.02 -16.58
C ASP A 684 -2.89 -8.06 -18.02
N THR A 685 -2.94 -6.90 -18.69
CA THR A 685 -3.33 -6.78 -20.10
C THR A 685 -2.36 -7.58 -20.99
N ILE A 686 -1.05 -7.45 -20.76
CA ILE A 686 -0.03 -8.16 -21.55
C ILE A 686 -0.18 -9.68 -21.35
N ALA A 687 -0.34 -10.15 -20.12
CA ALA A 687 -0.54 -11.56 -19.80
C ALA A 687 -1.74 -12.13 -20.54
N PHE A 688 -2.91 -11.47 -20.45
CA PHE A 688 -4.12 -11.90 -21.15
C PHE A 688 -3.91 -12.03 -22.66
N HIS A 689 -3.35 -10.98 -23.30
CA HIS A 689 -3.17 -11.00 -24.75
C HIS A 689 -2.13 -12.04 -25.19
N MET A 690 -1.08 -12.27 -24.40
CA MET A 690 -0.11 -13.35 -24.68
C MET A 690 -0.71 -14.75 -24.50
N THR A 691 -1.54 -14.97 -23.47
CA THR A 691 -2.27 -16.24 -23.29
C THR A 691 -3.16 -16.53 -24.49
N VAL A 692 -4.02 -15.58 -24.89
CA VAL A 692 -4.94 -15.78 -26.03
C VAL A 692 -4.17 -15.96 -27.34
N ALA A 693 -3.00 -15.34 -27.46
CA ALA A 693 -2.10 -15.52 -28.60
C ALA A 693 -1.29 -16.82 -28.56
N ASP A 694 -1.40 -17.64 -27.49
CA ASP A 694 -0.60 -18.85 -27.31
C ASP A 694 0.91 -18.53 -27.52
N ASP A 695 1.36 -17.38 -27.00
CA ASP A 695 2.73 -16.90 -27.11
C ASP A 695 3.61 -17.63 -26.07
N ALA A 696 4.83 -18.01 -26.46
CA ALA A 696 5.76 -18.72 -25.59
C ALA A 696 6.17 -17.91 -24.34
N ARG A 697 6.03 -16.58 -24.39
CA ARG A 697 6.32 -15.67 -23.27
C ARG A 697 5.15 -15.51 -22.28
N ALA A 698 3.96 -16.05 -22.58
CA ALA A 698 2.80 -15.93 -21.71
C ALA A 698 3.06 -16.34 -20.23
N PRO A 699 3.81 -17.42 -19.94
CA PRO A 699 4.10 -17.81 -18.56
C PRO A 699 4.83 -16.73 -17.73
N ASP A 700 5.75 -15.97 -18.35
CA ASP A 700 6.51 -14.93 -17.66
C ASP A 700 5.59 -13.80 -17.18
N PHE A 701 4.65 -13.39 -18.04
CA PHE A 701 3.70 -12.31 -17.72
C PHE A 701 2.56 -12.79 -16.82
N LEU A 702 2.11 -14.05 -16.95
CA LEU A 702 1.17 -14.65 -16.01
C LEU A 702 1.78 -14.74 -14.59
N ARG A 703 3.06 -15.10 -14.48
CA ARG A 703 3.78 -15.07 -13.19
C ARG A 703 3.82 -13.66 -12.63
N ALA A 704 4.23 -12.68 -13.44
CA ALA A 704 4.31 -11.28 -13.00
C ALA A 704 2.93 -10.73 -12.56
N ALA A 705 1.85 -11.10 -13.26
CA ALA A 705 0.48 -10.73 -12.90
C ALA A 705 0.04 -11.41 -11.58
N ALA A 706 0.35 -12.70 -11.41
CA ALA A 706 0.07 -13.44 -10.18
C ALA A 706 0.81 -12.85 -8.97
N ASP A 707 2.10 -12.56 -9.12
CA ASP A 707 2.94 -11.99 -8.06
C ASP A 707 2.49 -10.57 -7.70
N ARG A 708 2.12 -9.76 -8.70
CA ARG A 708 1.49 -8.43 -8.50
C ARG A 708 0.18 -8.54 -7.74
N ALA A 709 -0.72 -9.45 -8.15
CA ALA A 709 -2.00 -9.66 -7.48
C ALA A 709 -1.81 -10.14 -6.04
N ALA A 710 -0.84 -11.03 -5.79
CA ALA A 710 -0.48 -11.49 -4.46
C ALA A 710 0.09 -10.36 -3.59
N ALA A 711 0.92 -9.47 -4.16
CA ALA A 711 1.43 -8.29 -3.46
C ALA A 711 0.33 -7.28 -3.10
N LEU A 712 -0.66 -7.11 -3.97
CA LEU A 712 -1.87 -6.30 -3.73
C LEU A 712 -2.93 -7.01 -2.87
N CYS A 713 -2.63 -8.25 -2.46
CA CYS A 713 -3.50 -9.08 -1.63
C CYS A 713 -4.88 -9.34 -2.25
N ALA A 714 -4.93 -9.30 -3.58
CA ALA A 714 -6.04 -9.79 -4.39
C ALA A 714 -5.87 -11.31 -4.57
N ASN A 715 -6.00 -12.05 -3.46
CA ASN A 715 -5.66 -13.47 -3.39
C ASN A 715 -6.43 -14.32 -4.42
N ASP A 716 -7.69 -13.99 -4.69
CA ASP A 716 -8.50 -14.70 -5.70
C ASP A 716 -7.95 -14.49 -7.12
N SER A 717 -7.67 -13.24 -7.50
CA SER A 717 -7.01 -12.92 -8.78
C SER A 717 -5.65 -13.60 -8.90
N ALA A 718 -4.85 -13.61 -7.82
CA ALA A 718 -3.56 -14.30 -7.82
C ALA A 718 -3.72 -15.81 -8.03
N CYS A 719 -4.72 -16.44 -7.39
CA CYS A 719 -5.03 -17.86 -7.59
C CYS A 719 -5.47 -18.15 -9.03
N ASP A 720 -6.25 -17.26 -9.65
CA ASP A 720 -6.69 -17.42 -11.04
C ASP A 720 -5.51 -17.34 -12.01
N TYR A 721 -4.62 -16.35 -11.85
CA TYR A 721 -3.39 -16.24 -12.65
C TYR A 721 -2.45 -17.44 -12.45
N TYR A 722 -2.24 -17.92 -11.21
CA TYR A 722 -1.42 -19.12 -11.00
C TYR A 722 -2.04 -20.37 -11.59
N ARG A 723 -3.38 -20.52 -11.56
CA ARG A 723 -4.06 -21.65 -12.18
C ARG A 723 -3.85 -21.66 -13.69
N GLU A 724 -3.97 -20.50 -14.33
CA GLU A 724 -3.72 -20.33 -15.77
C GLU A 724 -2.24 -20.57 -16.11
N LEU A 725 -1.32 -20.02 -15.32
CA LEU A 725 0.13 -20.24 -15.46
C LEU A 725 0.48 -21.73 -15.40
N VAL A 726 -0.04 -22.45 -14.41
CA VAL A 726 0.21 -23.89 -14.24
C VAL A 726 -0.33 -24.67 -15.44
N ALA A 727 -1.51 -24.32 -15.97
CA ALA A 727 -2.07 -24.97 -17.15
C ALA A 727 -1.21 -24.77 -18.41
N HIS A 728 -0.56 -23.61 -18.54
CA HIS A 728 0.37 -23.31 -19.64
C HIS A 728 1.73 -24.02 -19.50
N LEU A 729 2.26 -24.12 -18.28
CA LEU A 729 3.57 -24.72 -18.02
C LEU A 729 3.52 -26.25 -18.02
N GLU A 730 2.44 -26.86 -17.51
CA GLU A 730 2.34 -28.30 -17.30
C GLU A 730 2.68 -29.19 -18.52
N PRO A 731 2.28 -28.83 -19.77
CA PRO A 731 2.64 -29.61 -20.95
C PRO A 731 4.13 -29.54 -21.33
N ALA A 732 4.81 -28.43 -21.03
CA ALA A 732 6.15 -28.12 -21.55
C ALA A 732 7.26 -28.21 -20.51
N ASP A 733 6.98 -27.78 -19.28
CA ASP A 733 7.94 -27.71 -18.17
C ASP A 733 7.23 -28.01 -16.83
N ARG A 734 7.29 -29.28 -16.43
CA ARG A 734 6.70 -29.73 -15.16
C ARG A 734 7.40 -29.14 -13.94
N ALA A 735 8.69 -28.83 -14.02
CA ALA A 735 9.42 -28.25 -12.89
C ALA A 735 8.96 -26.81 -12.65
N ALA A 736 8.90 -25.99 -13.72
CA ALA A 736 8.36 -24.63 -13.63
C ALA A 736 6.88 -24.62 -13.19
N ALA A 737 6.08 -25.59 -13.67
CA ALA A 737 4.69 -25.74 -13.21
C ALA A 737 4.61 -26.06 -11.71
N ALA A 738 5.51 -26.89 -11.19
CA ALA A 738 5.55 -27.20 -9.76
C ALA A 738 6.03 -26.01 -8.92
N GLU A 739 6.98 -25.21 -9.40
CA GLU A 739 7.36 -23.94 -8.76
C GLU A 739 6.20 -22.92 -8.74
N ALA A 740 5.39 -22.87 -9.80
CA ALA A 740 4.16 -22.07 -9.83
C ALA A 740 3.14 -22.55 -8.79
N ARG A 741 2.97 -23.88 -8.66
CA ARG A 741 2.10 -24.47 -7.63
C ARG A 741 2.59 -24.20 -6.21
N LEU A 742 3.90 -24.16 -5.97
CA LEU A 742 4.45 -23.77 -4.67
C LEU A 742 4.04 -22.34 -4.28
N ALA A 743 4.26 -21.38 -5.18
CA ALA A 743 3.86 -19.99 -4.95
C ALA A 743 2.33 -19.85 -4.76
N TRP A 744 1.55 -20.59 -5.57
CA TRP A 744 0.10 -20.64 -5.42
C TRP A 744 -0.34 -21.20 -4.05
N GLY A 745 0.28 -22.30 -3.61
CA GLY A 745 0.04 -22.91 -2.31
C GLY A 745 0.33 -21.95 -1.15
N GLU A 746 1.34 -21.09 -1.27
CA GLU A 746 1.65 -20.06 -0.28
C GLU A 746 0.59 -18.95 -0.20
N VAL A 747 0.02 -18.53 -1.34
CA VAL A 747 -1.12 -17.60 -1.37
C VAL A 747 -2.35 -18.25 -0.70
N LEU A 748 -2.66 -19.49 -1.05
CA LEU A 748 -3.77 -20.24 -0.46
C LEU A 748 -3.60 -20.44 1.05
N ARG A 749 -2.36 -20.75 1.50
CA ARG A 749 -2.02 -20.87 2.93
C ARG A 749 -2.27 -19.57 3.68
N ARG A 750 -1.83 -18.43 3.14
CA ARG A 750 -2.06 -17.10 3.74
C ARG A 750 -3.55 -16.75 3.79
N ALA A 751 -4.30 -17.13 2.77
CA ALA A 751 -5.76 -16.98 2.71
C ALA A 751 -6.54 -17.99 3.58
N ALA A 752 -5.84 -18.85 4.34
CA ALA A 752 -6.41 -19.94 5.14
C ALA A 752 -7.27 -20.95 4.34
N ARG A 753 -7.04 -21.08 3.03
CA ARG A 753 -7.69 -22.07 2.14
C ARG A 753 -6.90 -23.38 2.14
N TYR A 754 -6.75 -23.99 3.32
CA TYR A 754 -5.86 -25.13 3.53
C TYR A 754 -6.17 -26.36 2.66
N PRO A 755 -7.43 -26.76 2.42
CA PRO A 755 -7.72 -27.92 1.57
C PRO A 755 -7.23 -27.74 0.12
N GLU A 756 -7.41 -26.55 -0.44
CA GLU A 756 -6.95 -26.22 -1.79
C GLU A 756 -5.41 -26.13 -1.84
N ALA A 757 -4.80 -25.53 -0.81
CA ALA A 757 -3.34 -25.47 -0.70
C ALA A 757 -2.72 -26.88 -0.65
N GLU A 758 -3.32 -27.78 0.13
CA GLU A 758 -2.89 -29.18 0.27
C GLU A 758 -2.95 -29.93 -1.07
N GLU A 759 -4.03 -29.79 -1.83
CA GLU A 759 -4.19 -30.41 -3.15
C GLU A 759 -3.09 -29.95 -4.13
N VAL A 760 -2.91 -28.62 -4.24
CA VAL A 760 -1.93 -28.00 -5.14
C VAL A 760 -0.50 -28.39 -4.78
N LEU A 761 -0.15 -28.35 -3.48
CA LEU A 761 1.19 -28.64 -2.99
C LEU A 761 1.55 -30.13 -3.07
N ARG A 762 0.58 -31.06 -2.87
CA ARG A 762 0.84 -32.50 -3.07
C ARG A 762 1.20 -32.81 -4.52
N ARG A 763 0.50 -32.20 -5.47
CA ARG A 763 0.81 -32.37 -6.90
C ARG A 763 2.19 -31.81 -7.23
N ALA A 764 2.52 -30.63 -6.73
CA ALA A 764 3.85 -30.03 -6.88
C ALA A 764 4.96 -30.92 -6.31
N LEU A 765 4.76 -31.47 -5.10
CA LEU A 765 5.74 -32.35 -4.46
C LEU A 765 5.96 -33.62 -5.27
N GLY A 766 4.89 -34.23 -5.79
CA GLY A 766 4.97 -35.41 -6.65
C GLY A 766 5.74 -35.16 -7.95
N ASP A 767 5.48 -34.03 -8.60
CA ASP A 767 6.15 -33.63 -9.84
C ASP A 767 7.66 -33.39 -9.60
N LEU A 768 8.03 -32.64 -8.55
CA LEU A 768 9.42 -32.31 -8.22
C LEU A 768 10.24 -33.52 -7.77
N THR A 769 9.60 -34.42 -7.01
CA THR A 769 10.22 -35.70 -6.62
C THR A 769 10.49 -36.55 -7.86
N SER A 770 9.55 -36.58 -8.80
CA SER A 770 9.69 -37.35 -10.06
C SER A 770 10.77 -36.77 -10.98
N SER A 771 10.99 -35.44 -10.96
CA SER A 771 12.05 -34.77 -11.72
C SER A 771 13.41 -34.76 -11.02
N ALA A 772 13.54 -35.37 -9.83
CA ALA A 772 14.75 -35.37 -9.01
C ALA A 772 15.26 -33.97 -8.63
N ASP A 773 14.36 -32.99 -8.48
CA ASP A 773 14.68 -31.69 -7.89
C ASP A 773 14.48 -31.74 -6.36
N ASP A 774 15.50 -32.24 -5.66
CA ASP A 774 15.46 -32.40 -4.20
C ASP A 774 15.26 -31.07 -3.46
N ALA A 775 15.77 -29.96 -4.00
CA ALA A 775 15.67 -28.65 -3.35
C ALA A 775 14.25 -28.07 -3.50
N GLY A 776 13.67 -28.12 -4.69
CA GLY A 776 12.27 -27.76 -4.93
C GLY A 776 11.31 -28.65 -4.14
N ALA A 777 11.54 -29.97 -4.15
CA ALA A 777 10.74 -30.93 -3.40
C ALA A 777 10.78 -30.65 -1.89
N LEU A 778 11.95 -30.34 -1.33
CA LEU A 778 12.09 -29.99 0.08
C LEU A 778 11.28 -28.73 0.43
N ARG A 779 11.41 -27.64 -0.35
CA ARG A 779 10.66 -26.40 -0.11
C ARG A 779 9.14 -26.64 -0.15
N THR A 780 8.70 -27.47 -1.10
CA THR A 780 7.29 -27.84 -1.25
C THR A 780 6.80 -28.72 -0.10
N ALA A 781 7.59 -29.70 0.33
CA ALA A 781 7.28 -30.54 1.48
C ALA A 781 7.16 -29.70 2.77
N VAL A 782 8.06 -28.72 2.98
CA VAL A 782 7.99 -27.77 4.09
C VAL A 782 6.70 -26.97 4.06
N CYS A 783 6.35 -26.37 2.91
CA CYS A 783 5.11 -25.60 2.77
C CYS A 783 3.86 -26.45 3.00
N LEU A 784 3.81 -27.66 2.43
CA LEU A 784 2.73 -28.63 2.62
C LEU A 784 2.59 -29.04 4.09
N ALA A 785 3.71 -29.33 4.77
CA ALA A 785 3.70 -29.72 6.17
C ALA A 785 3.20 -28.56 7.07
N GLU A 786 3.58 -27.31 6.78
CA GLU A 786 3.04 -26.14 7.48
C GLU A 786 1.53 -25.97 7.23
N VAL A 787 1.03 -26.19 6.00
CA VAL A 787 -0.41 -26.19 5.68
C VAL A 787 -1.14 -27.25 6.51
N LEU A 788 -0.62 -28.49 6.55
CA LEU A 788 -1.21 -29.59 7.33
C LEU A 788 -1.24 -29.26 8.82
N GLY A 789 -0.15 -28.69 9.36
CA GLY A 789 -0.11 -28.21 10.74
C GLY A 789 -1.20 -27.17 11.03
N ARG A 790 -1.38 -26.18 10.16
CA ARG A 790 -2.45 -25.16 10.30
C ARG A 790 -3.85 -25.74 10.11
N ALA A 791 -4.00 -26.80 9.32
CA ALA A 791 -5.24 -27.56 9.21
C ALA A 791 -5.52 -28.45 10.43
N GLY A 792 -4.65 -28.45 11.45
CA GLY A 792 -4.81 -29.26 12.66
C GLY A 792 -4.35 -30.72 12.49
N ARG A 793 -3.47 -31.01 11.52
CA ARG A 793 -2.94 -32.36 11.22
C ARG A 793 -1.41 -32.40 11.34
N PRO A 794 -0.82 -32.07 12.52
CA PRO A 794 0.63 -31.91 12.65
C PRO A 794 1.43 -33.20 12.43
N LEU A 795 0.88 -34.35 12.83
CA LEU A 795 1.53 -35.66 12.66
C LEU A 795 1.69 -36.03 11.18
N GLU A 796 0.67 -35.77 10.36
CA GLU A 796 0.75 -35.98 8.91
C GLU A 796 1.75 -35.03 8.26
N GLY A 797 1.85 -33.79 8.75
CA GLY A 797 2.92 -32.88 8.35
C GLY A 797 4.31 -33.43 8.66
N LEU A 798 4.49 -34.06 9.82
CA LEU A 798 5.76 -34.72 10.18
C LEU A 798 6.06 -35.94 9.30
N ASP A 799 5.04 -36.71 8.91
CA ASP A 799 5.20 -37.80 7.94
C ASP A 799 5.71 -37.26 6.59
N VAL A 800 5.10 -36.18 6.08
CA VAL A 800 5.54 -35.52 4.84
C VAL A 800 7.00 -35.08 4.90
N LEU A 801 7.45 -34.50 6.02
CA LEU A 801 8.85 -34.06 6.18
C LEU A 801 9.83 -35.22 6.35
N ARG A 802 9.38 -36.35 6.91
CA ARG A 802 10.20 -37.56 7.05
C ARG A 802 10.44 -38.23 5.70
N ASP A 803 9.42 -38.22 4.84
CA ASP A 803 9.45 -38.84 3.52
C ASP A 803 10.05 -37.90 2.44
N ALA A 804 10.38 -36.66 2.81
CA ALA A 804 11.00 -35.69 1.91
C ALA A 804 12.40 -36.14 1.44
N PRO A 805 12.84 -35.75 0.23
CA PRO A 805 14.14 -36.15 -0.31
C PRO A 805 15.34 -35.71 0.53
N ALA A 806 16.49 -36.34 0.29
CA ALA A 806 17.71 -36.11 1.07
C ALA A 806 18.18 -34.65 1.03
N HIS A 807 17.94 -33.91 2.12
CA HIS A 807 18.18 -32.47 2.23
C HIS A 807 19.65 -32.07 2.47
N GLY A 808 20.59 -33.03 2.46
CA GLY A 808 22.00 -32.77 2.79
C GLY A 808 22.69 -31.77 1.86
N ARG A 809 22.23 -31.68 0.60
CA ARG A 809 22.78 -30.77 -0.43
C ARG A 809 21.98 -29.48 -0.61
N SER A 810 20.81 -29.35 0.03
CA SER A 810 19.95 -28.17 -0.10
C SER A 810 20.62 -26.91 0.48
N PRO A 811 20.20 -25.69 0.09
CA PRO A 811 20.64 -24.46 0.74
C PRO A 811 20.45 -24.47 2.27
N ALA A 812 21.33 -23.78 3.00
CA ALA A 812 21.25 -23.70 4.47
C ALA A 812 19.91 -23.08 4.95
N ALA A 813 19.36 -22.14 4.17
CA ALA A 813 18.05 -21.53 4.45
C ALA A 813 16.92 -22.57 4.39
N ASP A 814 16.92 -23.44 3.38
CA ASP A 814 15.90 -24.49 3.23
C ASP A 814 16.01 -25.54 4.33
N ARG A 815 17.23 -25.93 4.73
CA ARG A 815 17.45 -26.82 5.88
C ARG A 815 17.02 -26.19 7.20
N ALA A 816 17.27 -24.89 7.39
CA ALA A 816 16.80 -24.17 8.56
C ALA A 816 15.25 -24.12 8.60
N ALA A 817 14.61 -23.82 7.47
CA ALA A 817 13.16 -23.83 7.32
C ALA A 817 12.55 -25.22 7.61
N LEU A 818 13.17 -26.30 7.10
CA LEU A 818 12.80 -27.68 7.43
C LEU A 818 12.80 -27.92 8.94
N HIS A 819 13.91 -27.61 9.62
CA HIS A 819 14.02 -27.87 11.05
C HIS A 819 13.09 -26.98 11.89
N LEU A 820 12.77 -25.76 11.43
CA LEU A 820 11.74 -24.92 12.03
C LEU A 820 10.34 -25.51 11.86
N ALA A 821 10.02 -26.04 10.67
CA ALA A 821 8.74 -26.71 10.42
C ALA A 821 8.60 -27.98 11.27
N VAL A 822 9.64 -28.83 11.34
CA VAL A 822 9.68 -29.99 12.24
C VAL A 822 9.47 -29.57 13.69
N GLY A 823 10.14 -28.50 14.14
CA GLY A 823 9.99 -27.97 15.49
C GLY A 823 8.56 -27.50 15.77
N GLY A 824 7.99 -26.68 14.87
CA GLY A 824 6.62 -26.17 15.02
C GLY A 824 5.56 -27.28 15.01
N LEU A 825 5.71 -28.30 14.15
CA LEU A 825 4.77 -29.41 14.08
C LEU A 825 4.86 -30.32 15.32
N ASN A 826 6.06 -30.59 15.83
CA ASN A 826 6.22 -31.30 17.09
C ASN A 826 5.64 -30.50 18.26
N PHE A 827 5.75 -29.16 18.25
CA PHE A 827 5.12 -28.31 19.24
C PHE A 827 3.59 -28.47 19.24
N TYR A 828 2.95 -28.40 18.06
CA TYR A 828 1.51 -28.63 17.94
C TYR A 828 1.08 -30.07 18.27
N ALA A 829 1.98 -31.04 18.10
CA ALA A 829 1.75 -32.42 18.53
C ALA A 829 2.03 -32.64 20.04
N GLY A 830 2.57 -31.64 20.75
CA GLY A 830 2.98 -31.72 22.16
C GLY A 830 4.25 -32.54 22.44
N HIS A 831 5.06 -32.79 21.41
CA HIS A 831 6.37 -33.45 21.48
C HIS A 831 7.47 -32.39 21.75
N TYR A 832 7.53 -31.88 22.98
CA TYR A 832 8.39 -30.71 23.31
C TYR A 832 9.89 -31.03 23.27
N ASP A 833 10.31 -32.25 23.61
CA ASP A 833 11.71 -32.65 23.55
C ASP A 833 12.22 -32.71 22.10
N GLU A 834 11.42 -33.29 21.22
CA GLU A 834 11.65 -33.32 19.77
C GLU A 834 11.64 -31.92 19.17
N THR A 835 10.74 -31.04 19.66
CA THR A 835 10.73 -29.61 19.30
C THR A 835 12.07 -28.97 19.62
N MET A 836 12.55 -29.10 20.86
CA MET A 836 13.84 -28.52 21.27
C MET A 836 15.02 -29.10 20.49
N ALA A 837 14.99 -30.39 20.16
CA ALA A 837 16.01 -31.03 19.32
C ALA A 837 16.01 -30.46 17.89
N ALA A 838 14.83 -30.28 17.29
CA ALA A 838 14.70 -29.69 15.95
C ALA A 838 15.15 -28.23 15.93
N LEU A 839 14.76 -27.43 16.93
CA LEU A 839 15.18 -26.02 17.03
C LEU A 839 16.69 -25.87 17.22
N ARG A 840 17.38 -26.79 17.92
CA ARG A 840 18.85 -26.79 17.97
C ARG A 840 19.48 -27.00 16.59
N ARG A 841 18.91 -27.89 15.77
CA ARG A 841 19.38 -28.10 14.38
C ARG A 841 19.10 -26.87 13.51
N ALA A 842 17.92 -26.26 13.65
CA ALA A 842 17.59 -25.01 12.96
C ALA A 842 18.56 -23.88 13.30
N GLU A 843 18.97 -23.76 14.57
CA GLU A 843 19.93 -22.76 15.04
C GLU A 843 21.31 -22.94 14.39
N LEU A 844 21.78 -24.19 14.29
CA LEU A 844 23.05 -24.52 13.63
C LEU A 844 23.05 -24.17 12.13
N GLU A 845 21.95 -24.42 11.42
CA GLU A 845 21.83 -24.06 10.00
C GLU A 845 21.69 -22.54 9.83
N THR A 846 20.93 -21.88 10.70
CA THR A 846 20.72 -20.42 10.68
C THR A 846 22.02 -19.65 10.95
N ALA A 847 22.91 -20.19 11.80
CA ALA A 847 24.23 -19.62 12.06
C ALA A 847 25.14 -19.59 10.82
N ARG A 848 24.86 -20.40 9.80
CA ARG A 848 25.62 -20.44 8.53
C ARG A 848 25.14 -19.39 7.51
N LEU A 849 24.04 -18.70 7.78
CA LEU A 849 23.48 -17.68 6.89
C LEU A 849 24.13 -16.31 7.09
N PRO A 850 24.17 -15.45 6.06
CA PRO A 850 24.55 -14.04 6.20
C PRO A 850 23.54 -13.29 7.09
N ASP A 851 23.99 -12.19 7.71
CA ASP A 851 23.21 -11.47 8.72
C ASP A 851 21.84 -10.98 8.21
N SER A 852 21.73 -10.60 6.93
CA SER A 852 20.47 -10.12 6.31
C SER A 852 19.37 -11.20 6.20
N GLY A 853 19.73 -12.49 6.16
CA GLY A 853 18.78 -13.60 6.07
C GLY A 853 18.52 -14.31 7.40
N ARG A 854 19.23 -13.91 8.46
CA ARG A 854 19.27 -14.65 9.74
C ARG A 854 18.12 -14.26 10.68
N ASP A 855 17.81 -12.97 10.77
CA ASP A 855 16.88 -12.43 11.78
C ASP A 855 15.45 -13.01 11.69
N PRO A 856 14.82 -13.16 10.50
CA PRO A 856 13.48 -13.74 10.40
C PRO A 856 13.40 -15.20 10.91
N LEU A 857 14.42 -16.01 10.58
CA LEU A 857 14.48 -17.41 11.01
C LEU A 857 14.75 -17.51 12.51
N LEU A 858 15.62 -16.66 13.06
CA LEU A 858 15.87 -16.60 14.51
C LEU A 858 14.64 -16.16 15.30
N SER A 859 13.86 -15.20 14.80
CA SER A 859 12.63 -14.78 15.46
C SER A 859 11.62 -15.93 15.55
N ARG A 860 11.39 -16.67 14.44
CA ARG A 860 10.55 -17.87 14.44
C ARG A 860 11.07 -18.92 15.42
N LEU A 861 12.39 -19.17 15.41
CA LEU A 861 13.06 -20.12 16.29
C LEU A 861 12.83 -19.80 17.76
N PHE A 862 13.14 -18.57 18.17
CA PHE A 862 13.00 -18.14 19.56
C PHE A 862 11.53 -18.11 19.99
N THR A 863 10.61 -17.78 19.10
CA THR A 863 9.17 -17.81 19.40
C THR A 863 8.70 -19.23 19.72
N ILE A 864 9.00 -20.21 18.87
CA ILE A 864 8.63 -21.62 19.11
C ILE A 864 9.33 -22.15 20.37
N ARG A 865 10.61 -21.81 20.58
CA ARG A 865 11.37 -22.22 21.77
C ARG A 865 10.74 -21.65 23.05
N ALA A 866 10.44 -20.35 23.07
CA ALA A 866 9.84 -19.69 24.22
C ALA A 866 8.47 -20.27 24.56
N ALA A 867 7.62 -20.51 23.56
CA ALA A 867 6.32 -21.16 23.75
C ALA A 867 6.46 -22.58 24.31
N SER A 868 7.41 -23.37 23.79
CA SER A 868 7.69 -24.73 24.26
C SER A 868 8.14 -24.74 25.73
N LEU A 869 9.09 -23.86 26.08
CA LEU A 869 9.59 -23.70 27.44
C LEU A 869 8.49 -23.28 28.42
N LEU A 870 7.57 -22.39 27.98
CA LEU A 870 6.46 -21.94 28.80
C LEU A 870 5.53 -23.09 29.17
N VAL A 871 5.11 -23.86 28.16
CA VAL A 871 4.18 -24.98 28.35
C VAL A 871 4.80 -26.14 29.14
N SER A 872 6.12 -26.30 29.06
CA SER A 872 6.87 -27.24 29.92
C SER A 872 7.17 -26.69 31.34
N GLY A 873 6.65 -25.51 31.72
CA GLY A 873 6.80 -24.92 33.04
C GLY A 873 8.14 -24.23 33.32
N GLN A 874 9.00 -24.08 32.31
CA GLN A 874 10.33 -23.46 32.43
C GLN A 874 10.25 -21.93 32.23
N VAL A 875 9.45 -21.26 33.08
CA VAL A 875 9.04 -19.85 32.95
C VAL A 875 10.23 -18.90 32.82
N ARG A 876 11.30 -19.08 33.60
CA ARG A 876 12.49 -18.20 33.56
C ARG A 876 13.20 -18.23 32.21
N GLU A 877 13.45 -19.42 31.69
CA GLU A 877 14.14 -19.60 30.40
C GLU A 877 13.24 -19.18 29.23
N SER A 878 11.93 -19.41 29.36
CA SER A 878 10.94 -18.89 28.42
C SER A 878 10.99 -17.36 28.34
N ARG A 879 11.08 -16.65 29.47
CA ARG A 879 11.20 -15.18 29.51
C ARG A 879 12.40 -14.66 28.73
N GLU A 880 13.58 -15.17 29.04
CA GLU A 880 14.83 -14.78 28.37
C GLU A 880 14.75 -15.03 26.86
N THR A 881 14.13 -16.14 26.45
CA THR A 881 13.96 -16.51 25.04
C THR A 881 12.88 -15.66 24.34
N ALA A 882 11.76 -15.37 25.00
CA ALA A 882 10.67 -14.56 24.46
C ALA A 882 11.11 -13.12 24.22
N GLU A 883 11.92 -12.54 25.11
CA GLU A 883 12.52 -11.21 24.91
C GLU A 883 13.47 -11.19 23.71
N ARG A 884 14.25 -12.25 23.50
CA ARG A 884 15.07 -12.39 22.28
C ARG A 884 14.19 -12.47 21.04
N ALA A 885 13.12 -13.27 21.07
CA ALA A 885 12.16 -13.38 19.98
C ALA A 885 11.57 -12.01 19.61
N LEU A 886 11.16 -11.22 20.61
CA LEU A 886 10.59 -9.89 20.44
C LEU A 886 11.60 -8.91 19.85
N ARG A 887 12.81 -8.81 20.42
CA ARG A 887 13.85 -7.91 19.89
C ARG A 887 14.24 -8.26 18.45
N THR A 888 14.36 -9.55 18.13
CA THR A 888 14.64 -9.98 16.77
C THR A 888 13.48 -9.66 15.84
N ALA A 889 12.23 -9.89 16.25
CA ALA A 889 11.05 -9.53 15.46
C ALA A 889 10.98 -8.02 15.20
N GLU A 890 11.26 -7.18 16.20
CA GLU A 890 11.26 -5.72 16.06
C GLU A 890 12.31 -5.24 15.05
N ARG A 891 13.51 -5.84 15.03
CA ARG A 891 14.55 -5.54 14.03
C ARG A 891 14.17 -5.91 12.61
N THR A 892 13.39 -6.99 12.42
CA THR A 892 12.98 -7.42 11.07
C THR A 892 11.93 -6.51 10.44
N GLY A 893 11.16 -5.78 11.25
CA GLY A 893 9.99 -5.04 10.79
C GLY A 893 8.81 -5.91 10.34
N ASP A 894 8.93 -7.25 10.38
CA ASP A 894 7.89 -8.18 9.96
C ASP A 894 6.77 -8.26 11.01
N ALA A 895 5.58 -7.80 10.62
CA ALA A 895 4.40 -7.78 11.47
C ALA A 895 3.95 -9.19 11.92
N ALA A 896 4.07 -10.22 11.08
CA ALA A 896 3.65 -11.58 11.45
C ALA A 896 4.58 -12.17 12.52
N LEU A 897 5.88 -11.94 12.40
CA LEU A 897 6.87 -12.33 13.41
C LEU A 897 6.66 -11.57 14.71
N LEU A 898 6.41 -10.26 14.63
CA LEU A 898 6.14 -9.43 15.80
C LEU A 898 4.87 -9.85 16.53
N SER A 899 3.78 -10.15 15.81
CA SER A 899 2.54 -10.66 16.41
C SER A 899 2.84 -11.94 17.19
N SER A 900 3.50 -12.90 16.54
CA SER A 900 3.79 -14.22 17.13
C SER A 900 4.65 -14.10 18.40
N ALA A 901 5.67 -13.24 18.38
CA ALA A 901 6.50 -12.99 19.56
C ALA A 901 5.71 -12.30 20.69
N LEU A 902 4.86 -11.33 20.37
CA LEU A 902 4.00 -10.65 21.35
C LEU A 902 2.96 -11.58 21.97
N SER A 903 2.42 -12.54 21.22
CA SER A 903 1.49 -13.54 21.76
C SER A 903 2.16 -14.37 22.85
N VAL A 904 3.40 -14.83 22.64
CA VAL A 904 4.15 -15.59 23.65
C VAL A 904 4.53 -14.72 24.86
N VAL A 905 4.97 -13.48 24.64
CA VAL A 905 5.29 -12.54 25.74
C VAL A 905 4.05 -12.20 26.56
N GLY A 906 2.90 -12.01 25.90
CA GLY A 906 1.61 -11.75 26.56
C GLY A 906 1.15 -12.94 27.39
N GLU A 907 1.29 -14.15 26.86
CA GLU A 907 0.94 -15.38 27.57
C GLU A 907 1.85 -15.61 28.79
N LEU A 908 3.15 -15.38 28.64
CA LEU A 908 4.09 -15.42 29.76
C LEU A 908 3.72 -14.40 30.85
N ALA A 909 3.33 -13.18 30.47
CA ALA A 909 2.87 -12.17 31.43
C ALA A 909 1.58 -12.59 32.14
N ARG A 910 0.70 -13.33 31.44
CA ARG A 910 -0.53 -13.92 32.00
C ARG A 910 -0.22 -14.94 33.08
N GLU A 911 0.68 -15.88 32.79
CA GLU A 911 1.13 -16.93 33.72
C GLU A 911 1.85 -16.36 34.96
N GLU A 912 2.58 -15.24 34.79
CA GLU A 912 3.24 -14.54 35.89
C GLU A 912 2.31 -13.61 36.70
N GLY A 913 1.01 -13.54 36.35
CA GLY A 913 0.03 -12.67 37.00
C GLY A 913 0.20 -11.17 36.70
N ARG A 914 1.03 -10.80 35.71
CA ARG A 914 1.26 -9.42 35.28
C ARG A 914 0.15 -8.94 34.34
N SER A 915 -1.04 -8.80 34.90
CA SER A 915 -2.30 -8.57 34.17
C SER A 915 -2.26 -7.40 33.18
N GLU A 916 -1.70 -6.25 33.56
CA GLU A 916 -1.58 -5.08 32.68
C GLU A 916 -0.63 -5.33 31.50
N ALA A 917 0.53 -5.94 31.76
CA ALA A 917 1.49 -6.27 30.71
C ALA A 917 0.94 -7.32 29.74
N ALA A 918 0.20 -8.31 30.25
CA ALA A 918 -0.50 -9.31 29.43
C ALA A 918 -1.53 -8.65 28.52
N ARG A 919 -2.33 -7.73 29.06
CA ARG A 919 -3.33 -6.96 28.30
C ARG A 919 -2.69 -6.11 27.21
N ASP A 920 -1.61 -5.38 27.52
CA ASP A 920 -0.94 -4.53 26.53
C ASP A 920 -0.31 -5.34 25.40
N CYS A 921 0.35 -6.46 25.72
CA CYS A 921 0.91 -7.36 24.72
C CYS A 921 -0.18 -7.99 23.85
N ALA A 922 -1.26 -8.51 24.45
CA ALA A 922 -2.37 -9.11 23.71
C ALA A 922 -3.11 -8.09 22.84
N ARG A 923 -3.28 -6.84 23.29
CA ARG A 923 -3.85 -5.75 22.48
C ARG A 923 -2.99 -5.43 21.28
N ARG A 924 -1.66 -5.37 21.47
CA ARG A 924 -0.71 -5.15 20.37
C ARG A 924 -0.75 -6.33 19.39
N ALA A 925 -0.74 -7.57 19.89
CA ALA A 925 -0.84 -8.78 19.08
C ALA A 925 -2.12 -8.79 18.24
N VAL A 926 -3.31 -8.59 18.83
CA VAL A 926 -4.58 -8.48 18.08
C VAL A 926 -4.53 -7.34 17.05
N SER A 927 -3.96 -6.18 17.42
CA SER A 927 -3.83 -5.06 16.49
C SER A 927 -2.94 -5.40 15.31
N ILE A 928 -1.91 -6.23 15.50
CA ILE A 928 -0.99 -6.68 14.46
C ILE A 928 -1.58 -7.87 13.69
N ALA A 929 -2.30 -8.79 14.33
CA ALA A 929 -2.96 -9.90 13.66
C ALA A 929 -4.07 -9.44 12.70
N ARG A 930 -4.86 -8.42 13.10
CA ARG A 930 -5.83 -7.74 12.20
C ARG A 930 -5.18 -7.07 11.00
N ARG A 931 -3.90 -6.83 11.12
CA ARG A 931 -3.04 -6.15 10.18
C ARG A 931 -2.34 -7.19 9.29
N THR A 932 -1.96 -8.36 9.82
CA THR A 932 -1.27 -9.41 9.05
C THR A 932 -2.17 -10.22 8.16
N GLY A 933 -3.41 -10.42 8.59
CA GLY A 933 -4.42 -11.05 7.76
C GLY A 933 -4.40 -12.54 7.65
N ASP A 934 -3.74 -13.15 8.62
CA ASP A 934 -3.96 -14.55 8.91
C ASP A 934 -5.19 -14.63 9.84
N PRO A 935 -6.36 -15.08 9.35
CA PRO A 935 -7.56 -15.14 10.17
C PRO A 935 -7.43 -16.16 11.31
N THR A 936 -6.52 -17.14 11.20
CA THR A 936 -6.25 -18.06 12.31
C THR A 936 -5.47 -17.40 13.42
N VAL A 937 -4.45 -16.60 13.10
CA VAL A 937 -3.68 -15.84 14.10
C VAL A 937 -4.58 -14.80 14.78
N LEU A 938 -5.45 -14.13 14.02
CA LEU A 938 -6.40 -13.18 14.60
C LEU A 938 -7.36 -13.84 15.60
N ALA A 939 -7.94 -14.99 15.25
CA ALA A 939 -8.82 -15.72 16.16
C ALA A 939 -8.09 -16.15 17.43
N PHE A 940 -6.84 -16.61 17.30
CA PHE A 940 -6.01 -17.01 18.43
C PHE A 940 -5.69 -15.84 19.36
N ASP A 941 -5.21 -14.72 18.82
CA ASP A 941 -4.85 -13.54 19.61
C ASP A 941 -6.08 -12.87 20.23
N GLN A 942 -7.25 -12.95 19.59
CA GLN A 942 -8.51 -12.51 20.20
C GLN A 942 -8.88 -13.37 21.42
N SER A 943 -8.62 -14.68 21.37
CA SER A 943 -8.80 -15.57 22.52
C SER A 943 -7.83 -15.21 23.66
N ASN A 944 -6.55 -14.97 23.35
CA ASN A 944 -5.56 -14.56 24.34
C ASN A 944 -5.91 -13.21 24.98
N LEU A 945 -6.37 -12.24 24.18
CA LEU A 945 -6.84 -10.96 24.72
C LEU A 945 -8.08 -11.14 25.60
N ALA A 946 -9.00 -12.05 25.26
CA ALA A 946 -10.14 -12.35 26.13
C ALA A 946 -9.68 -12.85 27.51
N GLY A 947 -8.67 -13.73 27.56
CA GLY A 947 -8.05 -14.19 28.81
C GLY A 947 -7.39 -13.06 29.59
N ALA A 948 -6.68 -12.15 28.92
CA ALA A 948 -6.06 -11.00 29.56
C ALA A 948 -7.08 -9.98 30.12
N GLU A 949 -8.19 -9.71 29.40
CA GLU A 949 -9.27 -8.85 29.89
C GLU A 949 -9.97 -9.45 31.12
N LEU A 950 -10.04 -10.79 31.20
CA LEU A 950 -10.52 -11.50 32.39
C LEU A 950 -9.66 -11.28 33.63
N LEU A 951 -8.33 -11.28 33.49
CA LEU A 951 -7.42 -11.03 34.61
C LEU A 951 -7.57 -9.64 35.20
N VAL A 952 -7.86 -8.63 34.37
CA VAL A 952 -8.14 -7.25 34.82
C VAL A 952 -9.60 -7.03 35.23
N GLY A 953 -10.46 -8.05 35.12
CA GLY A 953 -11.85 -8.03 35.58
C GLY A 953 -12.90 -7.53 34.59
N ASP A 954 -12.54 -7.23 33.34
CA ASP A 954 -13.48 -6.78 32.29
C ASP A 954 -14.18 -7.98 31.62
N ARG A 955 -15.17 -8.52 32.33
CA ARG A 955 -15.94 -9.71 31.91
C ARG A 955 -16.73 -9.49 30.63
N GLU A 956 -17.26 -8.29 30.40
CA GLU A 956 -18.06 -7.99 29.20
C GLU A 956 -17.17 -8.04 27.96
N ARG A 957 -16.03 -7.37 28.00
CA ARG A 957 -15.08 -7.33 26.90
C ARG A 957 -14.45 -8.69 26.64
N ALA A 958 -14.10 -9.44 27.68
CA ALA A 958 -13.63 -10.82 27.56
C ALA A 958 -14.65 -11.70 26.83
N THR A 959 -15.93 -11.61 27.21
CA THR A 959 -17.03 -12.34 26.56
C THR A 959 -17.18 -11.97 25.09
N ALA A 960 -17.14 -10.67 24.75
CA ALA A 960 -17.26 -10.21 23.37
C ALA A 960 -16.11 -10.71 22.49
N LEU A 961 -14.88 -10.69 23.01
CA LEU A 961 -13.67 -11.13 22.32
C LEU A 961 -13.65 -12.64 22.10
N ALA A 962 -13.94 -13.45 23.13
CA ALA A 962 -13.98 -14.90 23.00
C ALA A 962 -15.04 -15.37 22.00
N ASN A 963 -16.23 -14.75 22.02
CA ASN A 963 -17.26 -15.03 21.03
C ASN A 963 -16.85 -14.61 19.61
N ALA A 964 -16.10 -13.52 19.46
CA ALA A 964 -15.56 -13.11 18.16
C ALA A 964 -14.51 -14.11 17.64
N ALA A 965 -13.61 -14.57 18.51
CA ALA A 965 -12.59 -15.56 18.19
C ALA A 965 -13.23 -16.87 17.70
N VAL A 966 -14.22 -17.41 18.42
CA VAL A 966 -14.92 -18.65 18.02
C VAL A 966 -15.69 -18.48 16.71
N ARG A 967 -16.39 -17.35 16.50
CA ARG A 967 -17.09 -17.09 15.22
C ARG A 967 -16.12 -17.07 14.04
N LEU A 968 -14.97 -16.41 14.20
CA LEU A 968 -13.95 -16.35 13.17
C LEU A 968 -13.37 -17.76 12.92
N ALA A 969 -12.97 -18.47 13.97
CA ALA A 969 -12.42 -19.82 13.84
C ALA A 969 -13.38 -20.80 13.15
N ARG A 970 -14.69 -20.76 13.47
CA ARG A 970 -15.71 -21.59 12.80
C ARG A 970 -15.84 -21.29 11.31
N SER A 971 -15.71 -20.03 10.92
CA SER A 971 -15.82 -19.64 9.51
C SER A 971 -14.69 -20.19 8.63
N LEU A 972 -13.58 -20.63 9.25
CA LEU A 972 -12.42 -21.21 8.57
C LEU A 972 -12.54 -22.75 8.40
N GLY A 973 -13.61 -23.37 8.94
CA GLY A 973 -13.75 -24.82 8.96
C GLY A 973 -12.73 -25.48 9.89
N THR A 974 -12.22 -26.66 9.50
CA THR A 974 -11.22 -27.40 10.27
C THR A 974 -9.89 -26.65 10.30
N SER A 975 -9.51 -26.15 11.47
CA SER A 975 -8.27 -25.41 11.68
C SER A 975 -7.72 -25.61 13.09
N TRP A 976 -6.41 -25.40 13.25
CA TRP A 976 -5.71 -25.53 14.53
C TRP A 976 -6.27 -24.62 15.64
N VAL A 977 -6.89 -23.49 15.29
CA VAL A 977 -7.29 -22.44 16.24
C VAL A 977 -8.65 -22.67 16.91
N LEU A 978 -9.57 -23.39 16.26
CA LEU A 978 -10.93 -23.57 16.78
C LEU A 978 -10.96 -24.19 18.20
N PRO A 979 -10.20 -25.26 18.49
CA PRO A 979 -10.18 -25.82 19.84
C PRO A 979 -9.65 -24.83 20.89
N TYR A 980 -8.60 -24.05 20.58
CA TYR A 980 -8.08 -23.02 21.48
C TYR A 980 -9.09 -21.91 21.77
N ALA A 981 -9.80 -21.44 20.74
CA ALA A 981 -10.84 -20.42 20.92
C ALA A 981 -12.01 -20.93 21.76
N LEU A 982 -12.38 -22.21 21.64
CA LEU A 982 -13.44 -22.84 22.44
C LEU A 982 -13.02 -23.05 23.90
N VAL A 983 -11.77 -23.44 24.18
CA VAL A 983 -11.22 -23.47 25.55
C VAL A 983 -11.24 -22.08 26.18
N GLY A 984 -10.78 -21.06 25.45
CA GLY A 984 -10.83 -19.67 25.92
C GLY A 984 -12.26 -19.20 26.21
N LEU A 985 -13.23 -19.51 25.33
CA LEU A 985 -14.64 -19.22 25.57
C LEU A 985 -15.17 -19.97 26.81
N ALA A 986 -14.85 -21.24 26.97
CA ALA A 986 -15.27 -22.02 28.14
C ALA A 986 -14.75 -21.42 29.45
N GLU A 987 -13.48 -21.00 29.49
CA GLU A 987 -12.90 -20.33 30.65
C GLU A 987 -13.62 -19.00 30.95
N VAL A 988 -13.89 -18.19 29.92
CA VAL A 988 -14.60 -16.92 30.06
C VAL A 988 -16.00 -17.10 30.63
N GLU A 989 -16.76 -18.03 30.05
CA GLU A 989 -18.13 -18.33 30.45
C GLU A 989 -18.17 -18.86 31.90
N LEU A 990 -17.23 -19.74 32.25
CA LEU A 990 -17.12 -20.30 33.61
C LEU A 990 -16.83 -19.20 34.64
N ARG A 991 -15.85 -18.32 34.38
CA ARG A 991 -15.49 -17.20 35.26
C ARG A 991 -16.57 -16.11 35.34
N CYS A 992 -17.48 -16.06 34.36
CA CYS A 992 -18.67 -15.23 34.38
C CYS A 992 -19.90 -15.90 35.05
N GLY A 993 -19.77 -17.14 35.53
CA GLY A 993 -20.87 -17.89 36.17
C GLY A 993 -21.89 -18.48 35.19
N ARG A 994 -21.62 -18.47 33.88
CA ARG A 994 -22.50 -18.96 32.82
C ARG A 994 -22.20 -20.42 32.51
N LEU A 995 -22.53 -21.29 33.48
CA LEU A 995 -22.12 -22.71 33.47
C LEU A 995 -22.65 -23.52 32.29
N ALA A 996 -23.85 -23.21 31.78
CA ALA A 996 -24.44 -23.92 30.63
C ALA A 996 -23.72 -23.60 29.31
N GLN A 997 -23.29 -22.35 29.15
CA GLN A 997 -22.51 -21.88 28.01
C GLN A 997 -21.10 -22.46 28.05
N ALA A 998 -20.46 -22.49 29.22
CA ALA A 998 -19.17 -23.14 29.41
C ALA A 998 -19.20 -24.63 29.05
N ASP A 999 -20.23 -25.36 29.50
CA ASP A 999 -20.45 -26.77 29.16
C ASP A 999 -20.63 -26.99 27.65
N THR A 1000 -21.37 -26.09 27.00
CA THR A 1000 -21.59 -26.15 25.54
C THR A 1000 -20.28 -25.93 24.78
N ALA A 1001 -19.48 -24.95 25.19
CA ALA A 1001 -18.17 -24.69 24.59
C ALA A 1001 -17.21 -25.88 24.78
N LEU A 1002 -17.20 -26.51 25.97
CA LEU A 1002 -16.36 -27.70 26.24
C LEU A 1002 -16.79 -28.92 25.40
N ARG A 1003 -18.10 -29.16 25.24
CA ARG A 1003 -18.60 -30.25 24.38
C ARG A 1003 -18.21 -30.03 22.92
N GLU A 1004 -18.39 -28.83 22.41
CA GLU A 1004 -17.96 -28.49 21.05
C GLU A 1004 -16.44 -28.58 20.89
N CYS A 1005 -15.67 -28.21 21.92
CA CYS A 1005 -14.22 -28.37 21.91
C CYS A 1005 -13.81 -29.84 21.84
N ALA A 1006 -14.53 -30.74 22.50
CA ALA A 1006 -14.28 -32.18 22.43
C ALA A 1006 -14.46 -32.72 21.00
N ASP A 1007 -15.49 -32.24 20.29
CA ASP A 1007 -15.71 -32.60 18.89
C ASP A 1007 -14.58 -32.04 18.00
N ALA A 1008 -14.19 -30.78 18.20
CA ALA A 1008 -13.16 -30.10 17.42
C ALA A 1008 -11.73 -30.66 17.63
N VAL A 1009 -11.36 -31.02 18.87
CA VAL A 1009 -10.01 -31.50 19.22
C VAL A 1009 -9.77 -32.96 18.78
N SER A 1010 -10.82 -33.70 18.44
CA SER A 1010 -10.74 -35.11 18.02
C SER A 1010 -9.79 -35.34 16.83
N LEU A 1011 -9.62 -34.32 15.99
CA LEU A 1011 -8.74 -34.30 14.81
C LEU A 1011 -7.30 -33.87 15.14
N ALA A 1012 -7.11 -32.88 16.01
CA ALA A 1012 -5.80 -32.31 16.31
C ALA A 1012 -5.04 -33.04 17.43
N ARG A 1013 -5.77 -33.60 18.41
CA ARG A 1013 -5.25 -34.24 19.64
C ARG A 1013 -4.21 -33.40 20.38
N ASP A 1014 -4.33 -32.07 20.30
CA ASP A 1014 -3.39 -31.13 20.91
C ASP A 1014 -3.39 -31.29 22.45
N PRO A 1015 -2.25 -31.66 23.07
CA PRO A 1015 -2.19 -31.89 24.51
C PRO A 1015 -2.52 -30.67 25.38
N GLN A 1016 -2.26 -29.45 24.90
CA GLN A 1016 -2.55 -28.22 25.66
C GLN A 1016 -4.05 -27.98 25.74
N VAL A 1017 -4.73 -28.14 24.60
CA VAL A 1017 -6.19 -28.02 24.53
C VAL A 1017 -6.84 -29.10 25.40
N LEU A 1018 -6.36 -30.34 25.31
CA LEU A 1018 -6.87 -31.46 26.12
C LEU A 1018 -6.68 -31.21 27.62
N ASP A 1019 -5.54 -30.66 28.03
CA ASP A 1019 -5.29 -30.33 29.43
C ASP A 1019 -6.18 -29.19 29.93
N GLY A 1020 -6.28 -28.11 29.14
CA GLY A 1020 -7.19 -27.00 29.43
C GLY A 1020 -8.65 -27.44 29.54
N MET A 1021 -9.09 -28.34 28.65
CA MET A 1021 -10.43 -28.94 28.71
C MET A 1021 -10.63 -29.77 29.99
N ARG A 1022 -9.67 -30.62 30.37
CA ARG A 1022 -9.77 -31.43 31.60
C ARG A 1022 -9.91 -30.53 32.82
N ARG A 1023 -9.00 -29.55 32.96
CA ARG A 1023 -9.02 -28.56 34.05
C ARG A 1023 -10.36 -27.84 34.14
N LEU A 1024 -10.86 -27.28 33.03
CA LEU A 1024 -12.12 -26.54 33.02
C LEU A 1024 -13.35 -27.43 33.26
N THR A 1025 -13.29 -28.70 32.87
CA THR A 1025 -14.36 -29.67 33.14
C THR A 1025 -14.45 -29.98 34.63
N GLU A 1026 -13.31 -30.17 35.30
CA GLU A 1026 -13.23 -30.36 36.75
C GLU A 1026 -13.74 -29.12 37.51
N GLU A 1027 -13.29 -27.93 37.11
CA GLU A 1027 -13.76 -26.67 37.69
C GLU A 1027 -15.27 -26.44 37.48
N LEU A 1028 -15.80 -26.77 36.29
CA LEU A 1028 -17.23 -26.71 36.00
C LEU A 1028 -18.03 -27.67 36.88
N ALA A 1029 -17.54 -28.89 37.10
CA ALA A 1029 -18.18 -29.86 37.99
C ALA A 1029 -18.19 -29.35 39.45
N ALA A 1030 -17.07 -28.79 39.92
CA ALA A 1030 -16.99 -28.17 41.24
C ALA A 1030 -17.95 -26.97 41.37
N ALA A 1031 -18.03 -26.11 40.35
CA ALA A 1031 -18.94 -24.96 40.34
C ALA A 1031 -20.42 -25.39 40.35
N ARG A 1032 -20.79 -26.47 39.65
CA ARG A 1032 -22.14 -27.05 39.70
C ARG A 1032 -22.46 -27.62 41.08
N ALA A 1033 -21.50 -28.31 41.71
CA ALA A 1033 -21.68 -28.86 43.06
C ALA A 1033 -21.81 -27.76 44.14
N ALA A 1034 -21.23 -26.59 43.90
CA ALA A 1034 -21.33 -25.43 44.79
C ALA A 1034 -22.61 -24.60 44.61
N GLN A 1035 -23.41 -24.82 43.56
CA GLN A 1035 -24.71 -24.16 43.43
C GLN A 1035 -25.70 -24.77 44.44
N PRO A 1036 -26.39 -23.94 45.25
CA PRO A 1036 -27.42 -24.44 46.15
C PRO A 1036 -28.51 -25.15 45.36
N PRO A 1037 -29.12 -26.24 45.90
CA PRO A 1037 -30.16 -26.97 45.20
C PRO A 1037 -31.28 -26.00 44.80
N THR A 1038 -31.51 -25.84 43.51
CA THR A 1038 -32.63 -25.06 42.97
C THR A 1038 -33.92 -25.64 43.52
N THR A 1039 -34.70 -24.77 44.19
CA THR A 1039 -35.98 -25.05 44.84
C THR A 1039 -37.10 -25.28 43.81
N SER A 1040 -36.90 -26.22 42.87
CA SER A 1040 -37.85 -26.52 41.80
C SER A 1040 -38.11 -28.02 41.61
N GLN A 1041 -37.92 -28.84 42.64
CA GLN A 1041 -38.42 -30.23 42.70
C GLN A 1041 -39.30 -30.50 43.93
N GLN A 1042 -40.10 -29.51 44.33
CA GLN A 1042 -41.34 -29.75 45.07
C GLN A 1042 -42.45 -28.88 44.47
N ARG A 1043 -43.04 -29.35 43.36
CA ARG A 1043 -44.46 -29.22 43.01
C ARG A 1043 -44.79 -30.08 41.80
#